data_AF-A0A6N2V848-F1
#
_entry.id   AF-A0A6N2V848-F1
#
_cell.length_a   1.000
_cell.length_b   1.000
_cell.length_c   1.000
_cell.angle_alpha   90.00
_cell.angle_beta   90.00
_cell.angle_gamma   90.00
#
_symmetry.space_group_name_H-M   'P 1'
#
loop_
_entity.id
_entity.type
_entity.pdbx_description
1 polymer ?
#
loop_
_entity_poly.entity_id
_entity_poly.type
_entity_poly.pdbx_seq_one_letter_code
_entity_poly.pdbx_strand_id
1 'polypeptide(L)'
;MKRIHIRKPDIKGKLQKLRHLKKEDIKEYWHKKKLRREAILEKRRNSAFAKKMQPVYKIMNRFSLLLHVLYACLINLVIESISRHSFFAAWDYMVGSPWTFLFNTYLIFITFLLVYLVRRRVFVRILITAFWMILGITNGYMLMVRVTPFNAQDLKVAGDAVTLFDKYFSGFEGMMLAVGIIAVVVWLISMWRRGGQYQGKMHRIIALIGIVFCFGITGLITNLAINKRVVSNYFGNIAFAYQDYGFPYCFSASVFNTGISQPNNYSKETIEQISNDGKITEATTGRKEMPNIIFIQLESFFDPSEVEFFTTSEDPIPNFRKLMQNYSTGYFKVPSVGAGTANTEFEVLTGMNLRYFGPGEYPYKTVLKYQTAESAATALENFGYGTHALHNNGGNFYSRADVFNNIGFDTYTSKEFMNILQVTENGWAKDDILTQHILNAMDSTEQQDFVFGITVQGHGDYPEEKVLENPRITVSGIEDEGRTNAWEYYVNQLYETDQFIGELLQKLKERGEPTVLVLYGDHLPTMGLEAKDLKSRYLYNTNYVIWDNIGLQKEDRNIPSYQIMADVFDRLDIHAGTIFNYHQTRRQTKHYLSDLELLQYDILYGEQYVYGGKENNPIKEGHMQMGVLDVTLSELIAQMDGSYSLYGENFTKSSKVYVNGEKQKTTFLNNTRIDILDTEIKEGDTIEVSQVGSSNRIFRTSKQYIYQGGKLVEAPDTTVDQTEGTTTENTEQ
;
A
#
# COMPACT_ATOMS: atom_id res chain seq x y z
N MET A 1 -18.17 -42.66 -26.63
CA MET A 1 -17.74 -41.40 -27.30
C MET A 1 -18.67 -41.10 -28.47
N LYS A 2 -19.52 -40.06 -28.38
CA LYS A 2 -20.28 -39.54 -29.54
C LYS A 2 -19.54 -38.30 -30.06
N ARG A 3 -18.96 -38.40 -31.26
CA ARG A 3 -18.25 -37.27 -31.92
C ARG A 3 -19.25 -36.16 -32.25
N ILE A 4 -19.07 -34.99 -31.66
CA ILE A 4 -19.78 -33.76 -32.04
C ILE A 4 -19.17 -33.27 -33.35
N HIS A 5 -19.95 -33.23 -34.42
CA HIS A 5 -19.57 -32.61 -35.69
C HIS A 5 -19.91 -31.11 -35.66
N ILE A 6 -18.88 -30.27 -35.57
CA ILE A 6 -19.01 -28.82 -35.75
C ILE A 6 -18.89 -28.53 -37.25
N ARG A 7 -20.00 -28.14 -37.89
CA ARG A 7 -19.98 -27.66 -39.28
C ARG A 7 -19.30 -26.29 -39.34
N LYS A 8 -18.30 -26.13 -40.22
CA LYS A 8 -17.70 -24.83 -40.55
C LYS A 8 -18.79 -23.86 -41.05
N PRO A 9 -18.79 -22.59 -40.59
CA PRO A 9 -19.77 -21.61 -41.04
C PRO A 9 -19.52 -21.25 -42.52
N ASP A 10 -20.57 -21.32 -43.34
CA ASP A 10 -20.55 -20.85 -44.72
C ASP A 10 -20.60 -19.33 -44.76
N ILE A 11 -19.40 -18.72 -44.77
CA ILE A 11 -19.21 -17.26 -44.75
C ILE A 11 -19.46 -16.67 -46.15
N LYS A 12 -19.08 -17.38 -47.23
CA LYS A 12 -19.29 -16.93 -48.62
C LYS A 12 -20.76 -16.92 -49.02
N GLY A 13 -21.54 -17.95 -48.68
CA GLY A 13 -22.98 -17.99 -48.94
C GLY A 13 -23.78 -16.95 -48.15
N LYS A 14 -23.32 -16.56 -46.95
CA LYS A 14 -23.91 -15.46 -46.16
C LYS A 14 -23.64 -14.08 -46.77
N LEU A 15 -22.44 -13.83 -47.28
CA LEU A 15 -22.06 -12.58 -47.96
C LEU A 15 -22.78 -12.40 -49.30
N GLN A 16 -23.02 -13.48 -50.06
CA GLN A 16 -23.79 -13.43 -51.30
C GLN A 16 -25.29 -13.15 -51.06
N LYS A 17 -25.85 -13.68 -49.96
CA LYS A 17 -27.21 -13.33 -49.49
C LYS A 17 -27.36 -11.87 -49.09
N LEU A 18 -26.32 -11.23 -48.55
CA LEU A 18 -26.35 -9.82 -48.14
C LEU A 18 -26.38 -8.85 -49.34
N ARG A 19 -25.78 -9.22 -50.48
CA ARG A 19 -25.76 -8.40 -51.71
C ARG A 19 -27.10 -8.35 -52.46
N HIS A 20 -28.03 -9.27 -52.19
CA HIS A 20 -29.34 -9.35 -52.85
C HIS A 20 -30.55 -9.08 -51.92
N LEU A 21 -30.32 -8.57 -50.71
CA LEU A 21 -31.41 -8.20 -49.81
C LEU A 21 -32.12 -6.95 -50.32
N LYS A 22 -33.37 -7.09 -50.76
CA LYS A 22 -34.21 -5.94 -51.08
C LYS A 22 -34.49 -5.14 -49.79
N LYS A 23 -34.57 -3.81 -49.90
CA LYS A 23 -34.91 -2.93 -48.75
C LYS A 23 -36.21 -3.36 -48.07
N GLU A 24 -37.13 -3.97 -48.82
CA GLU A 24 -38.39 -4.52 -48.34
C GLU A 24 -38.19 -5.73 -47.41
N ASP A 25 -37.32 -6.68 -47.76
CA ASP A 25 -37.01 -7.86 -46.93
C ASP A 25 -36.35 -7.46 -45.61
N ILE A 26 -35.50 -6.42 -45.63
CA ILE A 26 -34.90 -5.85 -44.42
C ILE A 26 -35.97 -5.22 -43.54
N LYS A 27 -36.87 -4.40 -44.10
CA LYS A 27 -38.00 -3.80 -43.36
C LYS A 27 -38.91 -4.88 -42.78
N GLU A 28 -39.22 -5.91 -43.54
CA GLU A 28 -40.07 -7.03 -43.10
C GLU A 28 -39.40 -7.86 -42.01
N TYR A 29 -38.09 -8.11 -42.10
CA TYR A 29 -37.32 -8.76 -41.03
C TYR A 29 -37.36 -7.96 -39.73
N TRP A 30 -37.14 -6.63 -39.78
CA TRP A 30 -37.23 -5.78 -38.60
C TRP A 30 -38.66 -5.71 -38.05
N HIS A 31 -39.68 -5.71 -38.91
CA HIS A 31 -41.09 -5.78 -38.54
C HIS A 31 -41.43 -7.11 -37.84
N LYS A 32 -41.07 -8.25 -38.44
CA LYS A 32 -41.24 -9.59 -37.85
C LYS A 32 -40.46 -9.75 -36.54
N LYS A 33 -39.25 -9.18 -36.44
CA LYS A 33 -38.46 -9.14 -35.21
C LYS A 33 -39.13 -8.30 -34.13
N LYS A 34 -39.76 -7.17 -34.49
CA LYS A 34 -40.54 -6.33 -33.57
C LYS A 34 -41.78 -7.08 -33.07
N LEU A 35 -42.57 -7.67 -33.96
CA LEU A 35 -43.75 -8.49 -33.61
C LEU A 35 -43.39 -9.70 -32.74
N ARG A 36 -42.32 -10.43 -33.08
CA ARG A 36 -41.82 -11.56 -32.26
C ARG A 36 -41.38 -11.10 -30.87
N ARG A 37 -40.74 -9.94 -30.79
CA ARG A 37 -40.35 -9.32 -29.51
C ARG A 37 -41.58 -8.90 -28.70
N GLU A 38 -42.58 -8.32 -29.35
CA GLU A 38 -43.85 -7.94 -28.72
C GLU A 38 -44.61 -9.17 -28.19
N ALA A 39 -44.74 -10.23 -28.99
CA ALA A 39 -45.35 -11.49 -28.57
C ALA A 39 -44.60 -12.17 -27.40
N ILE A 40 -43.26 -12.16 -27.40
CA ILE A 40 -42.45 -12.66 -26.28
C ILE A 40 -42.67 -11.80 -25.03
N LEU A 41 -42.74 -10.47 -25.17
CA LEU A 41 -43.00 -9.56 -24.06
C LEU A 41 -44.41 -9.74 -23.51
N GLU A 42 -45.40 -9.98 -24.36
CA GLU A 42 -46.79 -10.24 -23.99
C GLU A 42 -46.95 -11.57 -23.26
N LYS A 43 -46.31 -12.64 -23.76
CA LYS A 43 -46.26 -13.94 -23.07
C LYS A 43 -45.60 -13.84 -21.69
N ARG A 44 -44.56 -13.00 -21.54
CA ARG A 44 -43.92 -12.73 -20.25
C ARG A 44 -44.80 -11.88 -19.32
N ARG A 45 -45.49 -10.87 -19.86
CA ARG A 45 -46.46 -10.01 -19.14
C ARG A 45 -47.60 -10.83 -18.53
N ASN A 46 -48.04 -11.88 -19.22
CA ASN A 46 -49.14 -12.75 -18.80
C ASN A 46 -48.72 -14.00 -18.02
N SER A 47 -47.44 -14.14 -17.66
CA SER A 47 -46.99 -15.23 -16.78
C SER A 47 -47.63 -15.11 -15.40
N ALA A 48 -47.91 -16.26 -14.75
CA ALA A 48 -48.56 -16.30 -13.44
C ALA A 48 -47.85 -15.43 -12.39
N PHE A 49 -46.51 -15.44 -12.40
CA PHE A 49 -45.68 -14.61 -11.53
C PHE A 49 -45.82 -13.11 -11.84
N ALA A 50 -45.81 -12.71 -13.12
CA ALA A 50 -45.95 -11.32 -13.50
C ALA A 50 -47.32 -10.76 -13.09
N LYS A 51 -48.40 -11.52 -13.26
CA LYS A 51 -49.75 -11.16 -12.81
C LYS A 51 -49.82 -10.97 -11.29
N LYS A 52 -49.21 -11.87 -10.50
CA LYS A 52 -49.12 -11.76 -9.03
C LYS A 52 -48.39 -10.48 -8.57
N MET A 53 -47.34 -10.08 -9.29
CA MET A 53 -46.51 -8.92 -8.92
C MET A 53 -47.01 -7.56 -9.48
N GLN A 54 -47.98 -7.54 -10.41
CA GLN A 54 -48.52 -6.29 -10.98
C GLN A 54 -48.98 -5.25 -9.94
N PRO A 55 -49.79 -5.59 -8.92
CA PRO A 55 -50.24 -4.60 -7.93
C PRO A 55 -49.05 -4.04 -7.11
N VAL A 56 -48.12 -4.90 -6.72
CA VAL A 56 -46.90 -4.53 -5.99
C VAL A 56 -46.05 -3.57 -6.83
N TYR A 57 -45.84 -3.84 -8.12
CA TYR A 57 -45.07 -2.96 -8.99
C TYR A 57 -45.71 -1.59 -9.18
N LYS A 58 -47.04 -1.46 -9.14
CA LYS A 58 -47.70 -0.15 -9.20
C LYS A 58 -47.39 0.69 -7.95
N ILE A 59 -47.50 0.09 -6.76
CA ILE A 59 -47.17 0.76 -5.49
C ILE A 59 -45.67 1.13 -5.46
N MET A 60 -44.80 0.17 -5.78
CA MET A 60 -43.35 0.38 -5.81
C MET A 60 -42.91 1.47 -6.79
N ASN A 61 -43.64 1.69 -7.89
CA ASN A 61 -43.32 2.76 -8.83
C ASN A 61 -43.84 4.12 -8.35
N ARG A 62 -45.01 4.16 -7.69
CA ARG A 62 -45.61 5.39 -7.15
C ARG A 62 -44.76 5.99 -6.02
N PHE A 63 -44.32 5.16 -5.08
CA PHE A 63 -43.48 5.58 -3.94
C PHE A 63 -42.00 5.24 -4.15
N SER A 64 -41.56 5.17 -5.41
CA SER A 64 -40.24 4.63 -5.76
C SER A 64 -39.08 5.36 -5.08
N LEU A 65 -39.10 6.68 -4.99
CA LEU A 65 -38.05 7.47 -4.34
C LEU A 65 -37.98 7.22 -2.83
N LEU A 66 -39.12 7.25 -2.13
CA LEU A 66 -39.16 6.96 -0.68
C LEU A 66 -38.70 5.53 -0.38
N LEU A 67 -39.15 4.56 -1.18
CA LEU A 67 -38.71 3.18 -1.05
C LEU A 67 -37.22 3.02 -1.37
N HIS A 68 -36.65 3.81 -2.27
CA HIS A 68 -35.21 3.83 -2.53
C HIS A 68 -34.42 4.37 -1.33
N VAL A 69 -34.91 5.42 -0.66
CA VAL A 69 -34.28 5.93 0.57
C VAL A 69 -34.30 4.86 1.66
N LEU A 70 -35.47 4.29 1.96
CA LEU A 70 -35.60 3.24 2.98
C LEU A 70 -34.75 2.01 2.65
N TYR A 71 -34.67 1.64 1.37
CA TYR A 71 -33.85 0.51 0.94
C TYR A 71 -32.35 0.82 1.00
N ALA A 72 -31.94 2.05 0.71
CA ALA A 72 -30.57 2.50 0.92
C ALA A 72 -30.19 2.48 2.40
N CYS A 73 -31.09 2.88 3.32
CA CYS A 73 -30.86 2.75 4.77
C CYS A 73 -30.63 1.28 5.15
N LEU A 74 -31.47 0.37 4.64
CA LEU A 74 -31.34 -1.05 4.92
C LEU A 74 -30.01 -1.60 4.40
N ILE A 75 -29.61 -1.25 3.18
CA ILE A 75 -28.32 -1.67 2.62
C ILE A 75 -27.16 -1.12 3.45
N ASN A 76 -27.22 0.16 3.83
CA ASN A 76 -26.19 0.79 4.66
C ASN A 76 -26.06 0.06 6.01
N LEU A 77 -27.18 -0.22 6.69
CA LEU A 77 -27.17 -0.94 7.95
C LEU A 77 -26.58 -2.35 7.82
N VAL A 78 -26.87 -3.05 6.72
CA VAL A 78 -26.29 -4.37 6.45
C VAL A 78 -24.77 -4.27 6.20
N ILE A 79 -24.32 -3.29 5.41
CA ILE A 79 -22.89 -3.04 5.16
C ILE A 79 -22.14 -2.73 6.45
N GLU A 80 -22.70 -1.86 7.30
CA GLU A 80 -22.13 -1.53 8.60
C GLU A 80 -22.15 -2.73 9.56
N SER A 81 -23.20 -3.56 9.54
CA SER A 81 -23.25 -4.79 10.34
C SER A 81 -22.15 -5.78 9.96
N ILE A 82 -21.88 -5.90 8.65
CA ILE A 82 -20.80 -6.75 8.12
C ILE A 82 -19.43 -6.17 8.49
N SER A 83 -19.26 -4.85 8.33
CA SER A 83 -17.99 -4.17 8.59
C SER A 83 -17.63 -4.13 10.08
N ARG A 84 -18.62 -4.11 10.98
CA ARG A 84 -18.45 -4.08 12.44
C ARG A 84 -18.57 -5.45 13.08
N HIS A 85 -18.80 -6.50 12.28
CA HIS A 85 -19.06 -7.87 12.75
C HIS A 85 -20.19 -7.99 13.78
N SER A 86 -21.08 -7.00 13.87
CA SER A 86 -22.15 -6.94 14.87
C SER A 86 -23.29 -6.04 14.39
N PHE A 87 -24.50 -6.60 14.35
CA PHE A 87 -25.72 -5.85 14.07
C PHE A 87 -25.99 -4.78 15.13
N PHE A 88 -25.75 -5.09 16.40
CA PHE A 88 -25.96 -4.15 17.50
C PHE A 88 -24.97 -2.98 17.42
N ALA A 89 -23.70 -3.24 17.12
CA ALA A 89 -22.72 -2.16 16.94
C ALA A 89 -23.08 -1.26 15.74
N ALA A 90 -23.61 -1.83 14.65
CA ALA A 90 -24.10 -1.05 13.52
C ALA A 90 -25.36 -0.23 13.85
N TRP A 91 -26.23 -0.77 14.70
CA TRP A 91 -27.39 -0.05 15.23
C TRP A 91 -26.96 1.12 16.13
N ASP A 92 -26.02 0.88 17.04
CA ASP A 92 -25.47 1.90 17.93
C ASP A 92 -24.78 3.01 17.14
N TYR A 93 -24.02 2.67 16.09
CA TYR A 93 -23.47 3.64 15.14
C TYR A 93 -24.56 4.46 14.44
N MET A 94 -25.62 3.81 13.94
CA MET A 94 -26.73 4.49 13.28
C MET A 94 -27.43 5.51 14.21
N VAL A 95 -27.59 5.17 15.49
CA VAL A 95 -28.25 6.02 16.49
C VAL A 95 -27.31 7.08 17.07
N GLY A 96 -26.03 6.74 17.31
CA GLY A 96 -25.01 7.62 17.87
C GLY A 96 -24.49 8.66 16.87
N SER A 97 -24.39 8.29 15.60
CA SER A 97 -23.90 9.15 14.50
C SER A 97 -24.91 9.25 13.34
N PRO A 98 -26.14 9.74 13.59
CA PRO A 98 -27.24 9.66 12.63
C PRO A 98 -26.98 10.46 11.35
N TRP A 99 -26.29 11.61 11.44
CA TRP A 99 -25.95 12.42 10.28
C TRP A 99 -24.95 11.72 9.36
N THR A 100 -23.97 11.04 9.93
CA THR A 100 -22.98 10.24 9.20
C THR A 100 -23.65 9.06 8.53
N PHE A 101 -24.51 8.34 9.25
CA PHE A 101 -25.29 7.24 8.68
C PHE A 101 -26.18 7.69 7.52
N LEU A 102 -26.87 8.83 7.65
CA LEU A 102 -27.70 9.40 6.60
C LEU A 102 -26.89 9.87 5.39
N PHE A 103 -25.69 10.39 5.60
CA PHE A 103 -24.80 10.75 4.50
C PHE A 103 -24.32 9.53 3.70
N ASN A 104 -23.93 8.45 4.38
CA ASN A 104 -23.62 7.16 3.72
C ASN A 104 -24.83 6.59 2.97
N THR A 105 -26.00 6.67 3.59
CA THR A 105 -27.28 6.31 2.96
C THR A 105 -27.54 7.13 1.69
N TYR A 106 -27.26 8.43 1.72
CA TYR A 106 -27.38 9.31 0.56
C TYR A 106 -26.47 8.86 -0.59
N LEU A 107 -25.22 8.49 -0.32
CA LEU A 107 -24.28 7.97 -1.34
C LEU A 107 -24.79 6.68 -1.98
N ILE A 108 -25.41 5.78 -1.22
CA ILE A 108 -26.06 4.58 -1.77
C ILE A 108 -27.32 4.96 -2.57
N PHE A 109 -28.11 5.89 -2.05
CA PHE A 109 -29.37 6.32 -2.68
C PHE A 109 -29.15 6.96 -4.05
N ILE A 110 -28.14 7.81 -4.23
CA ILE A 110 -27.90 8.49 -5.52
C ILE A 110 -27.63 7.50 -6.65
N THR A 111 -26.99 6.35 -6.38
CA THR A 111 -26.73 5.34 -7.41
C THR A 111 -28.02 4.68 -7.88
N PHE A 112 -29.05 4.54 -7.01
CA PHE A 112 -30.37 4.03 -7.40
C PHE A 112 -31.12 4.93 -8.38
N LEU A 113 -30.74 6.20 -8.55
CA LEU A 113 -31.37 7.08 -9.53
C LEU A 113 -31.15 6.58 -10.98
N LEU A 114 -30.07 5.84 -11.25
CA LEU A 114 -29.78 5.23 -12.56
C LEU A 114 -30.91 4.28 -13.04
N VAL A 115 -31.69 3.73 -12.09
CA VAL A 115 -32.85 2.88 -12.37
C VAL A 115 -33.88 3.57 -13.27
N TYR A 116 -34.00 4.90 -13.20
CA TYR A 116 -34.98 5.66 -13.98
C TYR A 116 -34.61 5.82 -15.46
N LEU A 117 -33.38 5.50 -15.87
CA LEU A 117 -32.96 5.53 -17.28
C LEU A 117 -33.44 4.29 -18.07
N VAL A 118 -33.70 3.18 -17.37
CA VAL A 118 -34.01 1.88 -17.97
C VAL A 118 -35.45 1.43 -17.73
N ARG A 119 -35.98 0.61 -18.64
CA ARG A 119 -37.29 -0.04 -18.42
C ARG A 119 -37.22 -1.20 -17.42
N ARG A 120 -36.06 -1.83 -17.26
CA ARG A 120 -35.85 -3.00 -16.38
C ARG A 120 -35.40 -2.57 -14.99
N ARG A 121 -36.29 -1.83 -14.32
CA ARG A 121 -35.96 -1.16 -13.04
C ARG A 121 -35.56 -2.12 -11.93
N VAL A 122 -36.23 -3.28 -11.83
CA VAL A 122 -35.92 -4.30 -10.82
C VAL A 122 -34.53 -4.89 -11.03
N PHE A 123 -34.15 -5.18 -12.27
CA PHE A 123 -32.83 -5.73 -12.58
C PHE A 123 -31.70 -4.74 -12.25
N VAL A 124 -31.85 -3.47 -12.62
CA VAL A 124 -30.81 -2.46 -12.31
C VAL A 124 -30.73 -2.19 -10.79
N ARG A 125 -31.85 -2.25 -10.06
CA ARG A 125 -31.82 -2.24 -8.58
C ARG A 125 -30.99 -3.39 -8.04
N ILE A 126 -31.22 -4.61 -8.52
CA ILE A 126 -30.47 -5.79 -8.11
C ILE A 126 -28.97 -5.63 -8.39
N LEU A 127 -28.58 -5.09 -9.55
CA LEU A 127 -27.18 -4.85 -9.87
C LEU A 127 -26.53 -3.84 -8.93
N ILE A 128 -27.21 -2.74 -8.63
CA ILE A 128 -26.71 -1.71 -7.70
C ILE A 128 -26.61 -2.26 -6.28
N THR A 129 -27.60 -3.03 -5.83
CA THR A 129 -27.54 -3.73 -4.54
C THR A 129 -26.35 -4.70 -4.52
N ALA A 130 -26.18 -5.52 -5.56
CA ALA A 130 -25.09 -6.48 -5.62
C ALA A 130 -23.72 -5.79 -5.58
N PHE A 131 -23.57 -4.67 -6.29
CA PHE A 131 -22.36 -3.85 -6.25
C PHE A 131 -22.01 -3.41 -4.82
N TRP A 132 -22.93 -2.72 -4.13
CA TRP A 132 -22.70 -2.25 -2.77
C TRP A 132 -22.50 -3.40 -1.76
N MET A 133 -23.23 -4.51 -1.92
CA MET A 133 -23.07 -5.69 -1.07
C MET A 133 -21.73 -6.38 -1.26
N ILE A 134 -21.24 -6.51 -2.50
CA ILE A 134 -19.91 -7.07 -2.77
C ILE A 134 -18.85 -6.21 -2.09
N LEU A 135 -18.91 -4.89 -2.26
CA LEU A 135 -17.97 -3.98 -1.60
C LEU A 135 -18.01 -4.10 -0.07
N GLY A 136 -19.21 -4.13 0.53
CA GLY A 136 -19.37 -4.28 1.98
C GLY A 136 -18.92 -5.65 2.51
N ILE A 137 -19.18 -6.74 1.77
CA ILE A 137 -18.71 -8.08 2.11
C ILE A 137 -17.19 -8.17 1.99
N THR A 138 -16.61 -7.64 0.92
CA THR A 138 -15.15 -7.57 0.77
C THR A 138 -14.55 -6.79 1.92
N ASN A 139 -15.12 -5.63 2.28
CA ASN A 139 -14.65 -4.87 3.43
C ASN A 139 -14.70 -5.67 4.74
N GLY A 140 -15.84 -6.29 5.05
CA GLY A 140 -15.96 -7.12 6.25
C GLY A 140 -14.96 -8.28 6.26
N TYR A 141 -14.78 -8.98 5.13
CA TYR A 141 -13.78 -10.04 5.03
C TYR A 141 -12.35 -9.50 5.23
N MET A 142 -12.01 -8.38 4.61
CA MET A 142 -10.70 -7.76 4.80
C MET A 142 -10.45 -7.38 6.26
N LEU A 143 -11.47 -6.87 6.97
CA LEU A 143 -11.39 -6.55 8.39
C LEU A 143 -11.28 -7.77 9.32
N MET A 144 -11.62 -8.97 8.85
CA MET A 144 -11.33 -10.22 9.57
C MET A 144 -9.88 -10.67 9.39
N VAL A 145 -9.22 -10.28 8.29
CA VAL A 145 -7.88 -10.75 7.93
C VAL A 145 -6.81 -9.72 8.29
N ARG A 146 -7.13 -8.43 8.25
CA ARG A 146 -6.22 -7.33 8.57
C ARG A 146 -6.97 -6.12 9.09
N VAL A 147 -6.27 -5.26 9.82
CA VAL A 147 -6.82 -4.05 10.46
C VAL A 147 -7.29 -2.99 9.44
N THR A 148 -6.68 -2.95 8.24
CA THR A 148 -6.96 -1.92 7.25
C THR A 148 -8.19 -2.25 6.39
N PRO A 149 -9.20 -1.34 6.34
CA PRO A 149 -10.40 -1.50 5.53
C PRO A 149 -10.13 -1.61 4.03
N PHE A 150 -11.11 -2.12 3.29
CA PHE A 150 -11.06 -2.19 1.84
C PHE A 150 -11.18 -0.78 1.20
N ASN A 151 -10.25 -0.45 0.30
CA ASN A 151 -10.21 0.85 -0.36
C ASN A 151 -9.97 0.74 -1.89
N ALA A 152 -9.94 1.88 -2.58
CA ALA A 152 -9.79 1.93 -4.03
C ALA A 152 -8.45 1.35 -4.55
N GLN A 153 -7.39 1.38 -3.76
CA GLN A 153 -6.08 0.85 -4.18
C GLN A 153 -6.10 -0.68 -4.19
N ASP A 154 -6.87 -1.32 -3.30
CA ASP A 154 -7.05 -2.78 -3.31
C ASP A 154 -7.69 -3.24 -4.62
N LEU A 155 -8.59 -2.45 -5.23
CA LEU A 155 -9.17 -2.74 -6.54
C LEU A 155 -8.14 -2.70 -7.67
N LYS A 156 -7.13 -1.82 -7.58
CA LYS A 156 -6.09 -1.71 -8.60
C LYS A 156 -5.12 -2.91 -8.56
N VAL A 157 -4.93 -3.50 -7.39
CA VAL A 157 -4.08 -4.70 -7.18
C VAL A 157 -4.89 -6.00 -7.30
N ALA A 158 -6.22 -5.94 -7.39
CA ALA A 158 -7.07 -7.13 -7.51
C ALA A 158 -6.78 -8.00 -8.76
N GLY A 159 -6.20 -7.41 -9.82
CA GLY A 159 -5.70 -8.17 -10.98
C GLY A 159 -4.59 -9.15 -10.59
N ASP A 160 -3.69 -8.74 -9.69
CA ASP A 160 -2.61 -9.57 -9.16
C ASP A 160 -3.14 -10.60 -8.17
N ALA A 161 -4.22 -10.32 -7.46
CA ALA A 161 -4.85 -11.26 -6.53
C ALA A 161 -5.41 -12.52 -7.22
N VAL A 162 -5.77 -12.46 -8.51
CA VAL A 162 -6.15 -13.64 -9.31
C VAL A 162 -4.97 -14.62 -9.42
N THR A 163 -3.73 -14.13 -9.44
CA THR A 163 -2.52 -14.97 -9.46
C THR A 163 -2.21 -15.60 -8.10
N LEU A 164 -2.82 -15.08 -7.03
CA LEU A 164 -2.66 -15.57 -5.65
C LEU A 164 -3.84 -16.44 -5.19
N PHE A 165 -4.79 -16.75 -6.07
CA PHE A 165 -5.98 -17.53 -5.75
C PHE A 165 -5.65 -18.85 -5.03
N ASP A 166 -4.63 -19.56 -5.52
CA ASP A 166 -4.18 -20.84 -4.98
C ASP A 166 -3.52 -20.73 -3.59
N LYS A 167 -3.16 -19.50 -3.16
CA LYS A 167 -2.56 -19.22 -1.85
C LYS A 167 -3.60 -18.90 -0.79
N TYR A 168 -4.74 -18.33 -1.19
CA TYR A 168 -5.80 -17.88 -0.27
C TYR A 168 -6.99 -18.82 -0.20
N PHE A 169 -7.18 -19.69 -1.19
CA PHE A 169 -8.27 -20.64 -1.22
C PHE A 169 -7.72 -22.05 -1.38
N SER A 170 -8.07 -22.92 -0.45
CA SER A 170 -7.97 -24.36 -0.70
C SER A 170 -8.81 -24.73 -1.92
N GLY A 171 -8.49 -25.85 -2.59
CA GLY A 171 -9.24 -26.30 -3.78
C GLY A 171 -10.76 -26.44 -3.52
N PHE A 172 -11.16 -26.72 -2.27
CA PHE A 172 -12.56 -26.78 -1.85
C PHE A 172 -13.21 -25.39 -1.74
N GLU A 173 -12.55 -24.44 -1.07
CA GLU A 173 -13.06 -23.07 -0.93
C GLU A 173 -13.14 -22.37 -2.29
N GLY A 174 -12.15 -22.60 -3.15
CA GLY A 174 -12.15 -22.08 -4.52
C GLY A 174 -13.30 -22.65 -5.36
N MET A 175 -13.60 -23.95 -5.22
CA MET A 175 -14.77 -24.58 -5.84
C MET A 175 -16.08 -23.97 -5.33
N MET A 176 -16.22 -23.78 -4.01
CA MET A 176 -17.41 -23.19 -3.41
C MET A 176 -17.64 -21.75 -3.89
N LEU A 177 -16.57 -20.96 -3.98
CA LEU A 177 -16.62 -19.60 -4.53
C LEU A 177 -17.06 -19.62 -6.00
N ALA A 178 -16.49 -20.50 -6.82
CA ALA A 178 -16.87 -20.64 -8.23
C ALA A 178 -18.35 -21.03 -8.40
N VAL A 179 -18.84 -21.98 -7.60
CA VAL A 179 -20.28 -22.35 -7.58
C VAL A 179 -21.14 -21.16 -7.17
N GLY A 180 -20.73 -20.39 -6.17
CA GLY A 180 -21.41 -19.17 -5.73
C GLY A 180 -21.51 -18.13 -6.84
N ILE A 181 -20.40 -17.85 -7.53
CA ILE A 181 -20.36 -16.92 -8.66
C ILE A 181 -21.29 -17.40 -9.79
N ILE A 182 -21.23 -18.68 -10.16
CA ILE A 182 -22.11 -19.26 -11.18
C ILE A 182 -23.58 -19.14 -10.76
N ALA A 183 -23.92 -19.42 -9.51
CA ALA A 183 -25.27 -19.29 -8.98
C ALA A 183 -25.77 -17.84 -9.07
N VAL A 184 -24.94 -16.86 -8.70
CA VAL A 184 -25.25 -15.43 -8.82
C VAL A 184 -25.45 -15.04 -10.28
N VAL A 185 -24.59 -15.49 -11.20
CA VAL A 185 -24.71 -15.21 -12.64
C VAL A 185 -26.00 -15.81 -13.21
N VAL A 186 -26.31 -17.08 -12.88
CA VAL A 186 -27.55 -17.74 -13.30
C VAL A 186 -28.77 -17.01 -12.74
N TRP A 187 -28.71 -16.56 -11.48
CA TRP A 187 -29.76 -15.78 -10.85
C TRP A 187 -29.94 -14.42 -11.53
N LEU A 188 -28.86 -13.70 -11.85
CA LEU A 188 -28.87 -12.43 -12.60
C LEU A 188 -29.46 -12.62 -14.00
N ILE A 189 -29.07 -13.67 -14.74
CA ILE A 189 -29.64 -14.00 -16.06
C ILE A 189 -31.13 -14.34 -15.94
N SER A 190 -31.52 -15.10 -14.91
CA SER A 190 -32.91 -15.43 -14.61
C SER A 190 -33.72 -14.16 -14.32
N MET A 191 -33.21 -13.26 -13.48
CA MET A 191 -33.84 -11.98 -13.14
C MET A 191 -33.88 -11.02 -14.32
N TRP A 192 -32.86 -11.01 -15.19
CA TRP A 192 -32.92 -10.30 -16.46
C TRP A 192 -34.06 -10.84 -17.34
N ARG A 193 -34.25 -12.16 -17.40
CA ARG A 193 -35.29 -12.76 -18.25
C ARG A 193 -36.70 -12.61 -17.68
N ARG A 194 -36.85 -12.71 -16.35
CA ARG A 194 -38.12 -12.78 -15.61
C ARG A 194 -38.55 -11.44 -14.99
N GLY A 195 -37.63 -10.50 -14.79
CA GLY A 195 -37.90 -9.20 -14.17
C GLY A 195 -38.90 -8.37 -14.97
N GLY A 196 -39.89 -7.81 -14.27
CA GLY A 196 -40.91 -6.95 -14.87
C GLY A 196 -40.31 -5.71 -15.53
N GLN A 197 -40.91 -5.26 -16.63
CA GLN A 197 -40.56 -4.00 -17.29
C GLN A 197 -41.53 -2.91 -16.88
N TYR A 198 -41.01 -1.70 -16.65
CA TYR A 198 -41.81 -0.50 -16.45
C TYR A 198 -42.61 -0.20 -17.72
N GLN A 199 -43.93 -0.03 -17.56
CA GLN A 199 -44.89 0.10 -18.66
C GLN A 199 -45.30 1.56 -18.94
N GLY A 200 -44.91 2.50 -18.09
CA GLY A 200 -45.19 3.93 -18.29
C GLY A 200 -44.29 4.59 -19.33
N LYS A 201 -44.58 5.86 -19.65
CA LYS A 201 -43.70 6.70 -20.47
C LYS A 201 -42.37 6.91 -19.75
N MET A 202 -41.27 6.73 -20.48
CA MET A 202 -39.92 6.90 -19.93
C MET A 202 -39.48 8.35 -20.17
N HIS A 203 -39.44 9.15 -19.12
CA HIS A 203 -38.95 10.53 -19.16
C HIS A 203 -37.42 10.57 -19.01
N ARG A 204 -36.70 9.98 -19.97
CA ARG A 204 -35.24 9.77 -19.86
C ARG A 204 -34.44 11.06 -19.75
N ILE A 205 -34.83 12.10 -20.48
CA ILE A 205 -34.14 13.40 -20.45
C ILE A 205 -34.29 14.04 -19.06
N ILE A 206 -35.51 14.09 -18.53
CA ILE A 206 -35.77 14.63 -17.19
C ILE A 206 -35.05 13.80 -16.12
N ALA A 207 -35.08 12.47 -16.24
CA ALA A 207 -34.36 11.58 -15.33
C ALA A 207 -32.84 11.82 -15.41
N LEU A 208 -32.28 12.00 -16.61
CA LEU A 208 -30.86 12.29 -16.80
C LEU A 208 -30.49 13.64 -16.20
N ILE A 209 -31.27 14.70 -16.43
CA ILE A 209 -31.06 16.02 -15.82
C ILE A 209 -31.08 15.91 -14.29
N GLY A 210 -32.07 15.21 -13.74
CA GLY A 210 -32.17 14.98 -12.29
C GLY A 210 -31.00 14.19 -11.74
N ILE A 211 -30.52 13.16 -12.45
CA ILE A 211 -29.32 12.39 -12.06
C ILE A 211 -28.09 13.30 -12.09
N VAL A 212 -27.85 14.02 -13.18
CA VAL A 212 -26.69 14.93 -13.30
C VAL A 212 -26.72 15.99 -12.21
N PHE A 213 -27.89 16.58 -11.93
CA PHE A 213 -28.06 17.52 -10.83
C PHE A 213 -27.76 16.88 -9.46
N CYS A 214 -28.33 15.71 -9.18
CA CYS A 214 -28.11 15.01 -7.91
C CYS A 214 -26.66 14.55 -7.70
N PHE A 215 -25.95 14.16 -8.76
CA PHE A 215 -24.53 13.82 -8.70
C PHE A 215 -23.65 15.08 -8.61
N GLY A 216 -24.01 16.17 -9.30
CA GLY A 216 -23.30 17.44 -9.22
C GLY A 216 -23.40 18.11 -7.84
N ILE A 217 -24.57 18.04 -7.20
CA ILE A 217 -24.77 18.59 -5.86
C ILE A 217 -24.09 17.75 -4.77
N THR A 218 -23.73 16.48 -5.05
CA THR A 218 -22.99 15.62 -4.12
C THR A 218 -21.74 16.31 -3.59
N GLY A 219 -20.95 16.98 -4.46
CA GLY A 219 -19.75 17.70 -4.04
C GLY A 219 -20.03 18.80 -3.01
N LEU A 220 -21.11 19.57 -3.21
CA LEU A 220 -21.54 20.60 -2.24
C LEU A 220 -22.00 19.98 -0.92
N ILE A 221 -22.76 18.88 -0.98
CA ILE A 221 -23.23 18.17 0.23
C ILE A 221 -22.03 17.59 0.99
N THR A 222 -21.06 16.99 0.30
CA THR A 222 -19.82 16.49 0.90
C THR A 222 -19.04 17.61 1.59
N ASN A 223 -18.85 18.76 0.93
CA ASN A 223 -18.18 19.91 1.54
C ASN A 223 -18.93 20.43 2.77
N LEU A 224 -20.26 20.46 2.75
CA LEU A 224 -21.06 20.81 3.92
C LEU A 224 -20.90 19.79 5.05
N ALA A 225 -20.87 18.50 4.74
CA ALA A 225 -20.66 17.43 5.71
C ALA A 225 -19.27 17.54 6.36
N ILE A 226 -18.23 17.85 5.59
CA ILE A 226 -16.87 18.11 6.08
C ILE A 226 -16.84 19.36 6.98
N ASN A 227 -17.38 20.49 6.51
CA ASN A 227 -17.39 21.74 7.27
C ASN A 227 -18.17 21.64 8.59
N LYS A 228 -19.19 20.78 8.64
CA LYS A 228 -19.97 20.48 9.85
C LYS A 228 -19.37 19.35 10.70
N ARG A 229 -18.20 18.82 10.32
CA ARG A 229 -17.50 17.70 10.98
C ARG A 229 -18.37 16.44 11.12
N VAL A 230 -19.28 16.23 10.18
CA VAL A 230 -20.05 14.97 10.04
C VAL A 230 -19.13 13.88 9.49
N VAL A 231 -18.22 14.26 8.59
CA VAL A 231 -17.15 13.42 8.05
C VAL A 231 -15.84 14.22 7.94
N SER A 232 -14.70 13.54 7.84
CA SER A 232 -13.39 14.18 7.62
C SER A 232 -12.84 13.84 6.23
N ASN A 233 -12.11 14.78 5.62
CA ASN A 233 -11.31 14.53 4.42
C ASN A 233 -9.85 14.14 4.73
N TYR A 234 -9.50 13.96 6.00
CA TYR A 234 -8.20 13.48 6.46
C TYR A 234 -8.39 12.28 7.39
N PHE A 235 -7.75 11.15 7.07
CA PHE A 235 -7.81 9.91 7.83
C PHE A 235 -6.44 9.61 8.43
N GLY A 236 -6.17 10.12 9.63
CA GLY A 236 -4.93 9.76 10.33
C GLY A 236 -4.93 8.27 10.70
N ASN A 237 -6.03 7.74 11.27
CA ASN A 237 -6.19 6.29 11.45
C ASN A 237 -7.28 5.80 10.50
N ILE A 238 -6.91 4.99 9.50
CA ILE A 238 -7.84 4.52 8.47
C ILE A 238 -8.92 3.61 9.08
N ALA A 239 -8.56 2.74 10.02
CA ALA A 239 -9.52 1.84 10.66
C ALA A 239 -10.57 2.63 11.46
N PHE A 240 -10.13 3.58 12.29
CA PHE A 240 -11.06 4.47 13.02
C PHE A 240 -11.86 5.36 12.09
N ALA A 241 -11.27 5.88 11.01
CA ALA A 241 -12.02 6.66 10.05
C ALA A 241 -13.20 5.88 9.43
N TYR A 242 -13.04 4.59 9.14
CA TYR A 242 -14.14 3.75 8.66
C TYR A 242 -15.15 3.43 9.77
N GLN A 243 -14.70 3.26 11.02
CA GLN A 243 -15.59 3.10 12.17
C GLN A 243 -16.39 4.39 12.48
N ASP A 244 -15.81 5.57 12.28
CA ASP A 244 -16.45 6.86 12.59
C ASP A 244 -17.31 7.37 11.44
N TYR A 245 -16.85 7.22 10.20
CA TYR A 245 -17.47 7.83 9.02
C TYR A 245 -18.22 6.86 8.12
N GLY A 246 -18.14 5.55 8.39
CA GLY A 246 -18.85 4.51 7.65
C GLY A 246 -18.22 4.14 6.30
N PHE A 247 -18.44 2.90 5.89
CA PHE A 247 -17.79 2.32 4.71
C PHE A 247 -18.12 3.06 3.40
N PRO A 248 -19.39 3.35 3.05
CA PRO A 248 -19.72 3.97 1.76
C PRO A 248 -19.02 5.31 1.51
N TYR A 249 -18.90 6.17 2.52
CA TYR A 249 -18.19 7.43 2.42
C TYR A 249 -16.70 7.20 2.27
N CYS A 250 -16.08 6.46 3.18
CA CYS A 250 -14.62 6.27 3.15
C CYS A 250 -14.15 5.58 1.87
N PHE A 251 -14.89 4.56 1.40
CA PHE A 251 -14.61 3.93 0.12
C PHE A 251 -14.74 4.94 -1.04
N SER A 252 -15.83 5.72 -1.08
CA SER A 252 -16.01 6.75 -2.12
C SER A 252 -14.91 7.82 -2.07
N ALA A 253 -14.51 8.26 -0.88
CA ALA A 253 -13.42 9.20 -0.68
C ALA A 253 -12.10 8.63 -1.20
N SER A 254 -11.80 7.36 -0.93
CA SER A 254 -10.59 6.70 -1.46
C SER A 254 -10.59 6.58 -3.00
N VAL A 255 -11.76 6.54 -3.64
CA VAL A 255 -11.90 6.47 -5.11
C VAL A 255 -11.76 7.84 -5.76
N PHE A 256 -12.37 8.87 -5.18
CA PHE A 256 -12.49 10.19 -5.82
C PHE A 256 -11.49 11.23 -5.30
N ASN A 257 -10.95 11.05 -4.10
CA ASN A 257 -9.98 11.94 -3.47
C ASN A 257 -8.63 11.21 -3.39
N THR A 258 -7.91 11.17 -4.52
CA THR A 258 -6.56 10.60 -4.62
C THR A 258 -5.62 11.66 -5.16
N GLY A 259 -4.44 11.73 -4.58
CA GLY A 259 -3.43 12.74 -4.85
C GLY A 259 -3.77 14.11 -4.26
N ILE A 260 -2.97 15.10 -4.65
CA ILE A 260 -3.13 16.49 -4.22
C ILE A 260 -3.89 17.24 -5.30
N SER A 261 -5.03 17.83 -4.94
CA SER A 261 -5.79 18.68 -5.86
C SER A 261 -5.03 19.96 -6.16
N GLN A 262 -5.10 20.45 -7.41
CA GLN A 262 -4.46 21.72 -7.78
C GLN A 262 -4.94 22.87 -6.88
N PRO A 263 -4.05 23.50 -6.10
CA PRO A 263 -4.44 24.62 -5.26
C PRO A 263 -4.82 25.84 -6.12
N ASN A 264 -5.81 26.62 -5.67
CA ASN A 264 -6.36 27.75 -6.46
C ASN A 264 -5.33 28.81 -6.87
N ASN A 265 -4.27 28.99 -6.09
CA ASN A 265 -3.24 30.01 -6.32
C ASN A 265 -1.97 29.43 -6.98
N TYR A 266 -2.05 28.22 -7.54
CA TYR A 266 -0.93 27.60 -8.24
C TYR A 266 -0.62 28.34 -9.54
N SER A 267 0.56 28.96 -9.59
CA SER A 267 1.10 29.68 -10.74
C SER A 267 2.63 29.68 -10.66
N LYS A 268 3.28 29.97 -11.79
CA LYS A 268 4.74 30.11 -11.83
C LYS A 268 5.23 31.20 -10.88
N GLU A 269 4.56 32.35 -10.89
CA GLU A 269 4.91 33.49 -10.04
C GLU A 269 4.78 33.16 -8.55
N THR A 270 3.76 32.40 -8.15
CA THR A 270 3.60 31.95 -6.75
C THR A 270 4.75 31.04 -6.33
N ILE A 271 5.12 30.08 -7.18
CA ILE A 271 6.19 29.13 -6.87
C ILE A 271 7.57 29.82 -6.83
N GLU A 272 7.84 30.78 -7.72
CA GLU A 272 9.07 31.58 -7.69
C GLU A 272 9.21 32.41 -6.39
N GLN A 273 8.10 32.96 -5.88
CA GLN A 273 8.09 33.64 -4.58
C GLN A 273 8.34 32.70 -3.40
N ILE A 274 7.79 31.48 -3.45
CA ILE A 274 8.04 30.44 -2.46
C ILE A 274 9.49 29.98 -2.53
N SER A 275 10.04 29.83 -3.74
CA SER A 275 11.41 29.36 -3.96
C SER A 275 12.48 30.38 -3.58
N ASN A 276 12.10 31.64 -3.38
CA ASN A 276 13.00 32.74 -3.04
C ASN A 276 14.10 32.90 -4.10
N ASP A 277 13.67 33.03 -5.36
CA ASP A 277 14.55 33.07 -6.55
C ASP A 277 15.42 31.82 -6.71
N GLY A 278 14.88 30.64 -6.37
CA GLY A 278 15.58 29.36 -6.49
C GLY A 278 16.50 28.99 -5.33
N LYS A 279 16.66 29.83 -4.31
CA LYS A 279 17.55 29.52 -3.18
C LYS A 279 17.21 28.23 -2.44
N ILE A 280 15.94 27.84 -2.39
CA ILE A 280 15.56 26.59 -1.74
C ILE A 280 16.02 25.34 -2.50
N THR A 281 16.42 25.45 -3.78
CA THR A 281 16.92 24.30 -4.56
C THR A 281 18.44 24.20 -4.55
N GLU A 282 19.14 25.12 -3.87
CA GLU A 282 20.61 25.08 -3.77
C GLU A 282 21.07 24.07 -2.71
N ALA A 283 22.19 23.41 -2.98
CA ALA A 283 22.88 22.54 -2.04
C ALA A 283 24.11 23.28 -1.47
N THR A 284 24.12 23.55 -0.16
CA THR A 284 25.22 24.22 0.53
C THR A 284 25.49 23.62 1.91
N THR A 285 26.73 23.68 2.36
CA THR A 285 27.14 23.33 3.72
C THR A 285 28.37 24.14 4.11
N GLY A 286 28.46 24.57 5.37
CA GLY A 286 29.67 25.16 5.94
C GLY A 286 30.55 24.13 6.67
N ARG A 287 30.13 22.86 6.73
CA ARG A 287 30.93 21.80 7.36
C ARG A 287 32.17 21.47 6.53
N LYS A 288 33.26 21.21 7.25
CA LYS A 288 34.49 20.65 6.68
C LYS A 288 34.53 19.12 6.73
N GLU A 289 33.87 18.54 7.72
CA GLU A 289 33.81 17.11 7.96
C GLU A 289 32.35 16.71 8.09
N MET A 290 31.92 15.85 7.17
CA MET A 290 30.55 15.34 7.07
C MET A 290 30.43 14.09 7.94
N PRO A 291 29.34 13.91 8.73
CA PRO A 291 29.11 12.69 9.48
C PRO A 291 28.27 11.68 8.69
N ASN A 292 28.37 10.40 9.03
CA ASN A 292 27.36 9.41 8.68
C ASN A 292 26.01 9.84 9.27
N ILE A 293 24.95 9.71 8.47
CA ILE A 293 23.58 10.05 8.88
C ILE A 293 22.76 8.78 8.83
N ILE A 294 22.33 8.30 9.99
CA ILE A 294 21.62 7.03 10.12
C ILE A 294 20.24 7.30 10.70
N PHE A 295 19.19 6.86 10.01
CA PHE A 295 17.82 6.93 10.48
C PHE A 295 17.27 5.51 10.58
N ILE A 296 16.78 5.13 11.76
CA ILE A 296 16.12 3.83 11.97
C ILE A 296 14.68 4.08 12.37
N GLN A 297 13.78 3.65 11.48
CA GLN A 297 12.36 3.57 11.75
C GLN A 297 12.06 2.29 12.54
N LEU A 298 11.57 2.48 13.76
CA LEU A 298 11.23 1.41 14.69
C LEU A 298 9.74 1.08 14.57
N GLU A 299 9.43 -0.06 13.96
CA GLU A 299 8.07 -0.55 13.70
C GLU A 299 7.24 -0.66 14.98
N SER A 300 6.10 0.03 14.98
CA SER A 300 5.13 0.07 16.07
C SER A 300 5.76 0.46 17.43
N PHE A 301 6.90 1.16 17.46
CA PHE A 301 7.63 1.47 18.70
C PHE A 301 7.07 2.73 19.38
N PHE A 302 6.84 2.66 20.69
CA PHE A 302 6.60 3.82 21.54
C PHE A 302 6.99 3.49 23.00
N ASP A 303 7.13 4.51 23.85
CA ASP A 303 7.40 4.30 25.28
C ASP A 303 6.16 3.68 25.98
N PRO A 304 6.20 2.41 26.43
CA PRO A 304 5.04 1.75 27.03
C PRO A 304 4.57 2.39 28.34
N SER A 305 5.43 3.17 29.00
CA SER A 305 5.04 3.92 30.19
C SER A 305 4.06 5.05 29.89
N GLU A 306 3.83 5.38 28.61
CA GLU A 306 2.78 6.33 28.21
C GLU A 306 1.36 5.79 28.45
N VAL A 307 1.20 4.46 28.56
CA VAL A 307 -0.10 3.84 28.83
C VAL A 307 -0.40 3.85 30.32
N GLU A 308 -1.58 4.34 30.70
CA GLU A 308 -1.92 4.56 32.12
C GLU A 308 -2.62 3.38 32.81
N PHE A 309 -3.11 2.39 32.04
CA PHE A 309 -3.91 1.28 32.60
C PHE A 309 -3.12 0.01 32.95
N PHE A 310 -1.81 -0.04 32.68
CA PHE A 310 -0.99 -1.19 33.05
C PHE A 310 0.41 -0.78 33.53
N THR A 311 1.11 -1.74 34.15
CA THR A 311 2.51 -1.62 34.55
C THR A 311 3.29 -2.84 34.09
N THR A 312 4.59 -2.66 33.84
CA THR A 312 5.52 -3.74 33.51
C THR A 312 6.38 -4.13 34.72
N SER A 313 6.85 -5.36 34.79
CA SER A 313 7.76 -5.83 35.86
C SER A 313 9.13 -5.14 35.83
N GLU A 314 9.59 -4.77 34.63
CA GLU A 314 10.84 -4.09 34.36
C GLU A 314 10.66 -3.07 33.22
N ASP A 315 11.64 -2.20 33.01
CA ASP A 315 11.62 -1.26 31.88
C ASP A 315 11.78 -2.02 30.54
N PRO A 316 10.82 -1.93 29.61
CA PRO A 316 10.92 -2.60 28.32
C PRO A 316 11.86 -1.90 27.33
N ILE A 317 12.29 -0.65 27.58
CA ILE A 317 13.13 0.11 26.63
C ILE A 317 14.33 0.80 27.31
N PRO A 318 15.16 0.07 28.09
CA PRO A 318 16.20 0.68 28.93
C PRO A 318 17.29 1.41 28.13
N ASN A 319 17.70 0.92 26.96
CA ASN A 319 18.71 1.59 26.12
C ASN A 319 18.16 2.87 25.51
N PHE A 320 16.96 2.81 24.92
CA PHE A 320 16.28 3.98 24.35
C PHE A 320 16.00 5.02 25.43
N ARG A 321 15.53 4.61 26.62
CA ARG A 321 15.28 5.53 27.74
C ARG A 321 16.56 6.21 28.22
N LYS A 322 17.69 5.51 28.24
CA LYS A 322 19.00 6.12 28.52
C LYS A 322 19.40 7.13 27.44
N LEU A 323 19.09 6.87 26.16
CA LEU A 323 19.33 7.84 25.09
C LEU A 323 18.46 9.10 25.29
N MET A 324 17.17 8.95 25.57
CA MET A 324 16.25 10.08 25.84
C MET A 324 16.73 11.00 26.97
N GLN A 325 17.36 10.43 28.00
CA GLN A 325 17.89 11.22 29.12
C GLN A 325 19.08 12.11 28.69
N ASN A 326 19.94 11.60 27.82
CA ASN A 326 21.23 12.20 27.49
C ASN A 326 21.26 12.99 26.17
N TYR A 327 20.32 12.73 25.26
CA TYR A 327 20.31 13.25 23.89
C TYR A 327 18.96 13.85 23.50
N SER A 328 18.91 14.60 22.39
CA SER A 328 17.69 15.32 21.99
C SER A 328 16.52 14.37 21.77
N THR A 329 15.39 14.62 22.41
CA THR A 329 14.21 13.75 22.35
C THR A 329 12.89 14.53 22.45
N GLY A 330 11.78 13.84 22.27
CA GLY A 330 10.43 14.34 22.52
C GLY A 330 9.38 13.45 21.89
N TYR A 331 8.15 13.95 21.81
CA TYR A 331 7.12 13.26 21.03
C TYR A 331 7.38 13.42 19.54
N PHE A 332 7.30 12.31 18.83
CA PHE A 332 7.32 12.27 17.39
C PHE A 332 5.89 12.22 16.87
N LYS A 333 5.47 13.23 16.11
CA LYS A 333 4.09 13.31 15.60
C LYS A 333 4.01 12.64 14.24
N VAL A 334 3.37 11.49 14.20
CA VAL A 334 3.26 10.64 13.01
C VAL A 334 1.93 10.88 12.28
N PRO A 335 1.85 10.61 10.96
CA PRO A 335 0.64 10.85 10.18
C PRO A 335 -0.37 9.72 10.32
N SER A 336 -0.03 8.61 10.99
CA SER A 336 -0.87 7.42 11.06
C SER A 336 -0.77 6.66 12.40
N VAL A 337 -1.77 5.82 12.70
CA VAL A 337 -1.88 5.02 13.94
C VAL A 337 -2.29 3.59 13.58
N GLY A 338 -1.64 2.58 14.16
CA GLY A 338 -1.94 1.15 13.99
C GLY A 338 -1.62 0.57 12.60
N ALA A 339 -1.30 1.42 11.63
CA ALA A 339 -0.80 1.10 10.32
C ALA A 339 -0.20 2.37 9.70
N GLY A 340 0.48 2.23 8.57
CA GLY A 340 0.98 3.40 7.82
C GLY A 340 2.48 3.61 7.93
N THR A 341 3.27 2.58 8.24
CA THR A 341 4.75 2.58 8.18
C THR A 341 5.29 3.38 6.99
N ALA A 342 4.78 3.12 5.78
CA ALA A 342 5.20 3.79 4.54
C ALA A 342 4.78 5.28 4.46
N ASN A 343 3.79 5.72 5.22
CA ASN A 343 3.38 7.12 5.28
C ASN A 343 4.31 7.93 6.19
N THR A 344 4.69 7.39 7.35
CA THR A 344 5.71 8.01 8.20
C THR A 344 7.04 8.05 7.47
N GLU A 345 7.41 6.95 6.82
CA GLU A 345 8.59 6.83 5.96
C GLU A 345 8.60 7.89 4.84
N PHE A 346 7.48 8.05 4.13
CA PHE A 346 7.31 9.09 3.11
C PHE A 346 7.55 10.49 3.68
N GLU A 347 6.93 10.83 4.81
CA GLU A 347 7.09 12.16 5.42
C GLU A 347 8.55 12.40 5.84
N VAL A 348 9.22 11.41 6.43
CA VAL A 348 10.62 11.54 6.88
C VAL A 348 11.58 11.69 5.70
N LEU A 349 11.46 10.83 4.68
CA LEU A 349 12.40 10.79 3.56
C LEU A 349 12.22 11.94 2.56
N THR A 350 11.04 12.52 2.45
CA THR A 350 10.78 13.60 1.47
C THR A 350 10.54 14.97 2.12
N GLY A 351 10.26 14.99 3.42
CA GLY A 351 9.78 16.18 4.13
C GLY A 351 8.37 16.62 3.71
N MET A 352 7.72 15.91 2.79
CA MET A 352 6.37 16.24 2.32
C MET A 352 5.34 15.86 3.38
N ASN A 353 4.20 16.54 3.38
CA ASN A 353 3.17 16.32 4.37
C ASN A 353 2.01 15.48 3.82
N LEU A 354 1.65 14.41 4.53
CA LEU A 354 0.58 13.50 4.12
C LEU A 354 -0.80 14.18 4.14
N ARG A 355 -1.00 15.25 4.91
CA ARG A 355 -2.32 15.88 5.10
C ARG A 355 -2.96 16.42 3.82
N TYR A 356 -2.16 16.65 2.77
CA TYR A 356 -2.65 17.17 1.49
C TYR A 356 -3.09 16.07 0.52
N PHE A 357 -2.71 14.82 0.79
CA PHE A 357 -3.12 13.69 -0.01
C PHE A 357 -4.55 13.25 0.30
N GLY A 358 -5.06 12.35 -0.53
CA GLY A 358 -6.30 11.66 -0.29
C GLY A 358 -6.36 10.98 1.08
N PRO A 359 -7.53 10.96 1.74
CA PRO A 359 -7.70 10.25 3.00
C PRO A 359 -7.30 8.78 2.90
N GLY A 360 -6.37 8.35 3.75
CA GLY A 360 -5.86 6.97 3.79
C GLY A 360 -4.99 6.58 2.59
N GLU A 361 -4.50 7.57 1.83
CA GLU A 361 -3.60 7.35 0.72
C GLU A 361 -2.20 6.91 1.18
N TYR A 362 -1.57 6.08 0.36
CA TYR A 362 -0.17 5.70 0.47
C TYR A 362 0.56 6.27 -0.75
N PRO A 363 1.26 7.42 -0.64
CA PRO A 363 1.94 8.07 -1.76
C PRO A 363 2.91 7.13 -2.52
N TYR A 364 3.49 6.16 -1.80
CA TYR A 364 4.30 5.08 -2.38
C TYR A 364 3.55 4.32 -3.47
N LYS A 365 2.28 3.99 -3.23
CA LYS A 365 1.46 3.19 -4.14
C LYS A 365 0.80 4.00 -5.25
N THR A 366 0.64 5.32 -5.05
CA THR A 366 -0.13 6.18 -5.95
C THR A 366 0.72 7.08 -6.81
N VAL A 367 1.90 7.49 -6.34
CA VAL A 367 2.80 8.43 -7.03
C VAL A 367 4.20 7.86 -7.15
N LEU A 368 4.88 7.62 -6.02
CA LEU A 368 6.33 7.43 -6.03
C LEU A 368 6.80 6.12 -6.66
N LYS A 369 5.94 5.10 -6.78
CA LYS A 369 6.29 3.90 -7.56
C LYS A 369 6.28 4.13 -9.09
N TYR A 370 5.73 5.25 -9.56
CA TYR A 370 5.58 5.58 -10.98
C TYR A 370 6.40 6.80 -11.41
N GLN A 371 6.88 7.61 -10.47
CA GLN A 371 7.48 8.91 -10.73
C GLN A 371 8.63 9.17 -9.76
N THR A 372 9.70 9.80 -10.28
CA THR A 372 10.83 10.26 -9.48
C THR A 372 10.49 11.49 -8.65
N ALA A 373 11.05 11.57 -7.45
CA ALA A 373 10.87 12.72 -6.57
C ALA A 373 12.06 12.90 -5.62
N GLU A 374 12.37 14.15 -5.31
CA GLU A 374 13.47 14.48 -4.40
C GLU A 374 13.26 13.92 -3.00
N SER A 375 14.34 13.44 -2.38
CA SER A 375 14.35 12.89 -1.03
C SER A 375 15.64 13.20 -0.29
N ALA A 376 15.77 12.71 0.94
CA ALA A 376 16.99 12.78 1.73
C ALA A 376 18.19 12.12 1.02
N ALA A 377 17.96 11.03 0.28
CA ALA A 377 19.02 10.34 -0.46
C ALA A 377 19.62 11.27 -1.53
N THR A 378 18.79 11.81 -2.41
CA THR A 378 19.24 12.72 -3.48
C THR A 378 19.74 14.06 -2.95
N ALA A 379 19.21 14.53 -1.82
CA ALA A 379 19.72 15.74 -1.17
C ALA A 379 21.18 15.53 -0.70
N LEU A 380 21.49 14.37 -0.11
CA LEU A 380 22.83 14.05 0.40
C LEU A 380 23.81 13.60 -0.70
N GLU A 381 23.31 13.07 -1.81
CA GLU A 381 24.11 12.79 -3.01
C GLU A 381 24.87 14.04 -3.50
N ASN A 382 24.29 15.24 -3.37
CA ASN A 382 24.96 16.51 -3.70
C ASN A 382 26.25 16.76 -2.88
N PHE A 383 26.43 16.06 -1.77
CA PHE A 383 27.62 16.11 -0.93
C PHE A 383 28.47 14.84 -1.03
N GLY A 384 28.19 13.97 -2.00
CA GLY A 384 28.95 12.76 -2.27
C GLY A 384 28.70 11.62 -1.30
N TYR A 385 27.53 11.57 -0.65
CA TYR A 385 27.16 10.46 0.24
C TYR A 385 26.85 9.18 -0.54
N GLY A 386 27.19 8.03 0.03
CA GLY A 386 26.53 6.76 -0.32
C GLY A 386 25.16 6.67 0.35
N THR A 387 24.15 6.17 -0.35
CA THR A 387 22.77 6.15 0.15
C THR A 387 22.18 4.74 0.16
N HIS A 388 21.84 4.26 1.35
CA HIS A 388 21.48 2.85 1.56
C HIS A 388 20.17 2.74 2.34
N ALA A 389 19.18 2.07 1.74
CA ALA A 389 17.96 1.66 2.44
C ALA A 389 18.07 0.21 2.90
N LEU A 390 17.52 -0.11 4.08
CA LEU A 390 17.49 -1.47 4.62
C LEU A 390 16.13 -1.80 5.25
N HIS A 391 15.67 -3.02 5.03
CA HIS A 391 14.46 -3.54 5.68
C HIS A 391 14.53 -5.05 5.85
N ASN A 392 14.33 -5.56 7.07
CA ASN A 392 14.29 -6.99 7.37
C ASN A 392 12.96 -7.68 6.96
N ASN A 393 12.25 -7.11 5.99
CA ASN A 393 11.05 -7.66 5.36
C ASN A 393 11.16 -7.62 3.81
N GLY A 394 10.17 -8.19 3.11
CA GLY A 394 10.23 -8.38 1.65
C GLY A 394 10.33 -7.08 0.86
N GLY A 395 11.22 -7.06 -0.14
CA GLY A 395 11.56 -5.85 -0.92
C GLY A 395 10.39 -5.21 -1.69
N ASN A 396 9.40 -6.02 -2.09
CA ASN A 396 8.21 -5.53 -2.79
C ASN A 396 7.14 -4.93 -1.87
N PHE A 397 7.27 -5.10 -0.55
CA PHE A 397 6.27 -4.60 0.38
C PHE A 397 6.19 -3.07 0.30
N TYR A 398 4.97 -2.53 0.21
CA TYR A 398 4.71 -1.12 -0.11
C TYR A 398 5.31 -0.60 -1.43
N SER A 399 5.70 -1.45 -2.37
CA SER A 399 6.42 -1.06 -3.60
C SER A 399 7.78 -0.42 -3.33
N ARG A 400 8.44 -0.72 -2.18
CA ARG A 400 9.70 -0.11 -1.78
C ARG A 400 10.82 -0.23 -2.81
N ALA A 401 10.96 -1.39 -3.47
CA ALA A 401 11.97 -1.54 -4.53
C ALA A 401 11.81 -0.49 -5.65
N ASP A 402 10.58 -0.17 -6.05
CA ASP A 402 10.33 0.84 -7.09
C ASP A 402 10.44 2.27 -6.51
N VAL A 403 9.96 2.46 -5.28
CA VAL A 403 9.95 3.78 -4.64
C VAL A 403 11.35 4.23 -4.26
N PHE A 404 12.15 3.41 -3.59
CA PHE A 404 13.53 3.72 -3.22
C PHE A 404 14.41 4.00 -4.43
N ASN A 405 14.16 3.30 -5.53
CA ASN A 405 14.77 3.62 -6.82
C ASN A 405 14.37 5.02 -7.30
N ASN A 406 13.06 5.32 -7.31
CA ASN A 406 12.56 6.59 -7.82
C ASN A 406 12.86 7.80 -6.93
N ILE A 407 13.18 7.58 -5.65
CA ILE A 407 13.62 8.64 -4.73
C ILE A 407 15.15 8.67 -4.53
N GLY A 408 15.88 7.90 -5.36
CA GLY A 408 17.33 8.05 -5.57
C GLY A 408 18.23 7.46 -4.48
N PHE A 409 17.84 6.35 -3.85
CA PHE A 409 18.81 5.55 -3.10
C PHE A 409 19.76 4.83 -4.05
N ASP A 410 21.02 4.68 -3.67
CA ASP A 410 22.01 3.87 -4.41
C ASP A 410 21.75 2.39 -4.22
N THR A 411 21.37 1.98 -3.00
CA THR A 411 21.08 0.58 -2.72
C THR A 411 19.88 0.35 -1.81
N TYR A 412 19.23 -0.80 -1.98
CA TYR A 412 18.21 -1.30 -1.05
C TYR A 412 18.44 -2.77 -0.67
N THR A 413 18.77 -3.01 0.59
CA THR A 413 18.94 -4.35 1.15
C THR A 413 17.66 -4.79 1.86
N SER A 414 16.87 -5.65 1.20
CA SER A 414 15.65 -6.25 1.77
C SER A 414 15.91 -7.66 2.32
N LYS A 415 14.89 -8.28 2.93
CA LYS A 415 14.92 -9.67 3.45
C LYS A 415 15.50 -10.70 2.48
N GLU A 416 15.29 -10.53 1.18
CA GLU A 416 15.82 -11.42 0.13
C GLU A 416 17.36 -11.47 0.10
N PHE A 417 18.02 -10.47 0.68
CA PHE A 417 19.48 -10.33 0.77
C PHE A 417 20.00 -10.58 2.20
N MET A 418 19.15 -11.08 3.11
CA MET A 418 19.50 -11.31 4.51
C MET A 418 19.33 -12.79 4.89
N ASN A 419 20.28 -13.33 5.65
CA ASN A 419 20.15 -14.69 6.20
C ASN A 419 19.39 -14.66 7.52
N ILE A 420 18.06 -14.49 7.46
CA ILE A 420 17.20 -14.43 8.65
C ILE A 420 17.08 -15.83 9.26
N LEU A 421 17.74 -16.00 10.41
CA LEU A 421 17.76 -17.23 11.20
C LEU A 421 16.75 -17.22 12.34
N GLN A 422 16.43 -16.05 12.88
CA GLN A 422 15.53 -15.86 14.01
C GLN A 422 14.27 -15.14 13.57
N VAL A 423 13.13 -15.63 14.05
CA VAL A 423 11.83 -15.00 13.90
C VAL A 423 11.13 -14.95 15.25
N THR A 424 10.20 -14.00 15.40
CA THR A 424 9.26 -13.97 16.52
C THR A 424 8.29 -15.15 16.44
N GLU A 425 7.53 -15.36 17.51
CA GLU A 425 6.49 -16.40 17.59
C GLU A 425 5.43 -16.25 16.49
N ASN A 426 5.24 -15.03 15.98
CA ASN A 426 4.31 -14.72 14.89
C ASN A 426 4.98 -14.66 13.50
N GLY A 427 6.25 -15.07 13.40
CA GLY A 427 6.95 -15.25 12.14
C GLY A 427 7.61 -13.99 11.55
N TRP A 428 7.67 -12.89 12.30
CA TRP A 428 8.40 -11.68 11.89
C TRP A 428 9.91 -11.85 12.10
N ALA A 429 10.73 -11.27 11.23
CA ALA A 429 12.18 -11.29 11.44
C ALA A 429 12.54 -10.52 12.72
N LYS A 430 13.47 -11.05 13.51
CA LYS A 430 14.06 -10.26 14.61
C LYS A 430 14.95 -9.14 14.04
N ASP A 431 15.09 -8.05 14.79
CA ASP A 431 15.76 -6.83 14.32
C ASP A 431 17.30 -6.90 14.43
N ASP A 432 17.84 -7.84 15.21
CA ASP A 432 19.29 -8.08 15.39
C ASP A 432 20.05 -8.22 14.06
N ILE A 433 19.42 -8.84 13.06
CA ILE A 433 19.97 -9.00 11.72
C ILE A 433 20.34 -7.67 11.05
N LEU A 434 19.65 -6.58 11.37
CA LEU A 434 19.87 -5.27 10.73
C LEU A 434 21.22 -4.67 11.11
N THR A 435 21.76 -4.93 12.31
CA THR A 435 23.05 -4.35 12.75
C THR A 435 24.15 -4.69 11.76
N GLN A 436 24.32 -5.97 11.43
CA GLN A 436 25.37 -6.40 10.50
C GLN A 436 25.15 -5.83 9.10
N HIS A 437 23.90 -5.77 8.62
CA HIS A 437 23.63 -5.24 7.28
C HIS A 437 23.79 -3.73 7.18
N ILE A 438 23.53 -2.97 8.24
CA ILE A 438 23.87 -1.55 8.33
C ILE A 438 25.38 -1.35 8.22
N LEU A 439 26.17 -2.14 8.95
CA LEU A 439 27.63 -2.07 8.85
C LEU A 439 28.12 -2.46 7.44
N ASN A 440 27.56 -3.52 6.84
CA ASN A 440 27.91 -3.91 5.47
C ASN A 440 27.61 -2.80 4.44
N ALA A 441 26.52 -2.04 4.64
CA ALA A 441 26.23 -0.88 3.80
C ALA A 441 27.29 0.21 3.96
N MET A 442 27.66 0.52 5.20
CA MET A 442 28.71 1.50 5.51
C MET A 442 30.13 1.05 5.12
N ASP A 443 30.34 -0.26 4.93
CA ASP A 443 31.60 -0.82 4.44
C ASP A 443 31.63 -0.94 2.91
N SER A 444 30.49 -0.72 2.24
CA SER A 444 30.37 -0.83 0.79
C SER A 444 30.81 0.43 0.03
N THR A 445 31.06 1.53 0.76
CA THR A 445 31.51 2.80 0.21
C THR A 445 32.73 3.31 0.99
N GLU A 446 33.52 4.21 0.38
CA GLU A 446 34.65 4.86 1.07
C GLU A 446 34.26 6.22 1.68
N GLN A 447 33.20 6.83 1.16
CA GLN A 447 32.65 8.12 1.59
C GLN A 447 31.79 7.98 2.87
N GLN A 448 31.12 9.06 3.27
CA GLN A 448 30.12 9.01 4.35
C GLN A 448 28.78 8.51 3.81
N ASP A 449 28.01 7.85 4.66
CA ASP A 449 26.77 7.21 4.25
C ASP A 449 25.53 7.81 4.91
N PHE A 450 24.47 7.85 4.11
CA PHE A 450 23.10 7.98 4.57
C PHE A 450 22.48 6.60 4.60
N VAL A 451 22.18 6.12 5.81
CA VAL A 451 21.56 4.81 6.00
C VAL A 451 20.17 4.97 6.56
N PHE A 452 19.17 4.45 5.84
CA PHE A 452 17.78 4.41 6.29
C PHE A 452 17.34 2.97 6.56
N GLY A 453 17.23 2.59 7.83
CA GLY A 453 16.82 1.26 8.27
C GLY A 453 15.36 1.22 8.73
N ILE A 454 14.67 0.12 8.44
CA ILE A 454 13.28 -0.12 8.86
C ILE A 454 13.20 -1.48 9.55
N THR A 455 12.81 -1.47 10.81
CA THR A 455 12.58 -2.70 11.58
C THR A 455 11.24 -3.34 11.25
N VAL A 456 11.02 -4.59 11.66
CA VAL A 456 9.72 -5.28 11.48
C VAL A 456 9.29 -6.07 12.70
N GLN A 457 10.17 -6.27 13.69
CA GLN A 457 9.91 -7.16 14.81
C GLN A 457 8.66 -6.77 15.62
N GLY A 458 8.40 -5.47 15.79
CA GLY A 458 7.23 -4.94 16.51
C GLY A 458 5.90 -5.07 15.76
N HIS A 459 5.90 -5.55 14.50
CA HIS A 459 4.72 -5.60 13.64
C HIS A 459 3.63 -6.54 14.18
N GLY A 460 2.37 -6.12 14.05
CA GLY A 460 1.21 -6.78 14.66
C GLY A 460 0.74 -8.08 14.00
N ASP A 461 0.31 -9.01 14.85
CA ASP A 461 -1.06 -9.54 15.09
C ASP A 461 -0.96 -10.09 16.54
N TYR A 462 -1.15 -9.22 17.53
CA TYR A 462 -0.67 -9.51 18.88
C TYR A 462 -1.51 -10.62 19.52
N PRO A 463 -0.88 -11.73 19.94
CA PRO A 463 -1.62 -12.92 20.32
C PRO A 463 -2.33 -12.70 21.66
N GLU A 464 -3.64 -12.95 21.68
CA GLU A 464 -4.43 -12.99 22.91
C GLU A 464 -4.21 -14.29 23.70
N GLU A 465 -3.64 -15.31 23.07
CA GLU A 465 -3.19 -16.53 23.76
C GLU A 465 -1.75 -16.37 24.27
N LYS A 466 -1.43 -17.06 25.36
CA LYS A 466 -0.07 -17.05 25.91
C LYS A 466 0.88 -17.85 25.02
N VAL A 467 1.62 -17.14 24.17
CA VAL A 467 2.64 -17.75 23.28
C VAL A 467 4.06 -17.75 23.86
N LEU A 468 4.34 -16.85 24.82
CA LEU A 468 5.62 -16.80 25.50
C LEU A 468 5.62 -17.75 26.70
N GLU A 469 6.45 -18.78 26.66
CA GLU A 469 6.58 -19.72 27.78
C GLU A 469 7.15 -19.04 29.03
N ASN A 470 8.22 -18.25 28.85
CA ASN A 470 8.96 -17.57 29.92
C ASN A 470 9.26 -16.11 29.53
N PRO A 471 8.26 -15.20 29.60
CA PRO A 471 8.46 -13.80 29.26
C PRO A 471 9.51 -13.15 30.17
N ARG A 472 10.40 -12.34 29.60
CA ARG A 472 11.42 -11.57 30.34
C ARG A 472 10.77 -10.48 31.18
N ILE A 473 9.72 -9.86 30.62
CA ILE A 473 8.95 -8.77 31.22
C ILE A 473 7.49 -9.20 31.28
N THR A 474 6.86 -9.08 32.46
CA THR A 474 5.43 -9.37 32.63
C THR A 474 4.62 -8.09 32.71
N VAL A 475 3.33 -8.20 32.36
CA VAL A 475 2.37 -7.09 32.41
C VAL A 475 1.35 -7.31 33.53
N SER A 476 0.96 -6.24 34.22
CA SER A 476 -0.05 -6.27 35.29
C SER A 476 -0.95 -5.04 35.23
N GLY A 477 -2.20 -5.15 35.72
CA GLY A 477 -3.18 -4.06 35.74
C GLY A 477 -4.32 -4.18 34.72
N ILE A 478 -4.28 -5.19 33.85
CA ILE A 478 -5.32 -5.51 32.86
C ILE A 478 -6.13 -6.70 33.38
N GLU A 479 -7.46 -6.58 33.44
CA GLU A 479 -8.34 -7.67 33.89
C GLU A 479 -8.56 -8.75 32.81
N ASP A 480 -8.56 -8.34 31.55
CA ASP A 480 -8.74 -9.24 30.42
C ASP A 480 -7.45 -10.00 30.11
N GLU A 481 -7.51 -11.34 30.19
CA GLU A 481 -6.35 -12.22 30.00
C GLU A 481 -5.80 -12.13 28.57
N GLY A 482 -6.70 -12.04 27.57
CA GLY A 482 -6.33 -11.91 26.17
C GLY A 482 -5.49 -10.66 25.92
N ARG A 483 -6.00 -9.51 26.38
CA ARG A 483 -5.31 -8.23 26.31
C ARG A 483 -4.02 -8.23 27.14
N THR A 484 -3.98 -8.92 28.27
CA THR A 484 -2.75 -9.07 29.07
C THR A 484 -1.67 -9.82 28.28
N ASN A 485 -2.01 -10.95 27.65
CA ASN A 485 -1.09 -11.73 26.82
C ASN A 485 -0.58 -10.92 25.62
N ALA A 486 -1.46 -10.17 24.96
CA ALA A 486 -1.08 -9.33 23.83
C ALA A 486 -0.09 -8.23 24.23
N TRP A 487 -0.34 -7.53 25.35
CA TRP A 487 0.59 -6.52 25.88
C TRP A 487 1.90 -7.13 26.38
N GLU A 488 1.85 -8.27 27.07
CA GLU A 488 3.03 -8.99 27.54
C GLU A 488 3.91 -9.42 26.36
N TYR A 489 3.32 -9.97 25.31
CA TYR A 489 4.03 -10.27 24.06
C TYR A 489 4.70 -9.03 23.49
N TYR A 490 3.93 -7.94 23.31
CA TYR A 490 4.42 -6.71 22.71
C TYR A 490 5.58 -6.06 23.48
N VAL A 491 5.50 -5.96 24.81
CA VAL A 491 6.59 -5.36 25.61
C VAL A 491 7.87 -6.19 25.58
N ASN A 492 7.78 -7.51 25.39
CA ASN A 492 8.97 -8.36 25.18
C ASN A 492 9.56 -8.17 23.77
N GLN A 493 8.74 -7.96 22.74
CA GLN A 493 9.26 -7.59 21.41
C GLN A 493 9.96 -6.23 21.45
N LEU A 494 9.38 -5.24 22.14
CA LEU A 494 10.04 -3.94 22.35
C LEU A 494 11.38 -4.07 23.06
N TYR A 495 11.47 -4.95 24.07
CA TYR A 495 12.72 -5.20 24.79
C TYR A 495 13.82 -5.77 23.89
N GLU A 496 13.48 -6.70 23.00
CA GLU A 496 14.42 -7.22 22.02
C GLU A 496 14.83 -6.18 20.97
N THR A 497 13.89 -5.37 20.46
CA THR A 497 14.21 -4.22 19.60
C THR A 497 15.12 -3.21 20.33
N ASP A 498 14.93 -3.00 21.63
CA ASP A 498 15.81 -2.17 22.46
C ASP A 498 17.22 -2.77 22.63
N GLN A 499 17.36 -4.10 22.63
CA GLN A 499 18.68 -4.74 22.59
C GLN A 499 19.40 -4.50 21.25
N PHE A 500 18.67 -4.58 20.13
CA PHE A 500 19.19 -4.21 18.82
C PHE A 500 19.70 -2.75 18.81
N ILE A 501 18.94 -1.82 19.40
CA ILE A 501 19.35 -0.41 19.54
C ILE A 501 20.67 -0.30 20.33
N GLY A 502 20.78 -1.04 21.44
CA GLY A 502 22.00 -1.09 22.25
C GLY A 502 23.21 -1.62 21.47
N GLU A 503 23.03 -2.70 20.71
CA GLU A 503 24.08 -3.32 19.89
C GLU A 503 24.54 -2.38 18.76
N LEU A 504 23.59 -1.81 18.00
CA LEU A 504 23.90 -0.86 16.92
C LEU A 504 24.68 0.34 17.46
N LEU A 505 24.22 0.92 18.57
CA LEU A 505 24.90 2.04 19.22
C LEU A 505 26.34 1.68 19.64
N GLN A 506 26.56 0.46 20.14
CA GLN A 506 27.88 -0.01 20.49
C GLN A 506 28.77 -0.13 19.24
N LYS A 507 28.25 -0.69 18.15
CA LYS A 507 29.00 -0.83 16.88
C LYS A 507 29.38 0.52 16.26
N LEU A 508 28.48 1.49 16.28
CA LEU A 508 28.77 2.85 15.79
C LEU A 508 29.84 3.54 16.64
N LYS A 509 29.83 3.33 17.96
CA LYS A 509 30.89 3.84 18.85
C LYS A 509 32.24 3.15 18.62
N GLU A 510 32.24 1.83 18.38
CA GLU A 510 33.44 1.06 18.05
C GLU A 510 34.05 1.49 16.71
N ARG A 511 33.20 1.83 15.73
CA ARG A 511 33.64 2.36 14.42
C ARG A 511 34.35 3.70 14.54
N GLY A 512 33.88 4.58 15.43
CA GLY A 512 34.58 5.83 15.77
C GLY A 512 34.49 6.95 14.72
N GLU A 513 33.71 6.77 13.66
CA GLU A 513 33.46 7.79 12.65
C GLU A 513 32.42 8.82 13.13
N PRO A 514 32.51 10.10 12.73
CA PRO A 514 31.48 11.10 13.00
C PRO A 514 30.11 10.59 12.54
N THR A 515 29.15 10.47 13.45
CA THR A 515 27.86 9.83 13.18
C THR A 515 26.73 10.52 13.92
N VAL A 516 25.59 10.68 13.24
CA VAL A 516 24.29 11.00 13.83
C VAL A 516 23.35 9.83 13.59
N LEU A 517 22.74 9.32 14.67
CA LEU A 517 21.74 8.26 14.64
C LEU A 517 20.41 8.80 15.14
N VAL A 518 19.37 8.72 14.30
CA VAL A 518 18.00 9.07 14.64
C VAL A 518 17.19 7.78 14.76
N LEU A 519 16.58 7.57 15.93
CA LEU A 519 15.69 6.44 16.20
C LEU A 519 14.29 7.00 16.44
N TYR A 520 13.28 6.48 15.77
CA TYR A 520 11.91 6.94 15.98
C TYR A 520 10.87 5.84 15.76
N GLY A 521 9.78 5.90 16.52
CA GLY A 521 8.63 5.04 16.33
C GLY A 521 7.72 5.53 15.21
N ASP A 522 7.30 4.67 14.30
CA ASP A 522 6.53 5.06 13.12
C ASP A 522 5.02 5.22 13.35
N HIS A 523 4.46 4.47 14.29
CA HIS A 523 3.10 4.63 14.82
C HIS A 523 2.90 3.85 16.13
N LEU A 524 1.79 4.10 16.83
CA LEU A 524 1.37 3.26 17.96
C LEU A 524 0.92 1.86 17.46
N PRO A 525 1.07 0.80 18.27
CA PRO A 525 0.63 -0.54 17.91
C PRO A 525 -0.90 -0.64 17.82
N THR A 526 -1.40 -1.62 17.05
CA THR A 526 -2.85 -1.91 16.99
C THR A 526 -3.31 -2.64 18.25
N MET A 527 -3.48 -1.89 19.34
CA MET A 527 -3.91 -2.38 20.67
C MET A 527 -5.24 -1.76 21.14
N GLY A 528 -6.01 -1.19 20.21
CA GLY A 528 -7.28 -0.51 20.52
C GLY A 528 -7.13 0.70 21.46
N LEU A 529 -5.96 1.34 21.47
CA LEU A 529 -5.68 2.49 22.31
C LEU A 529 -6.60 3.67 21.97
N GLU A 530 -7.15 4.29 23.01
CA GLU A 530 -7.84 5.57 22.94
C GLU A 530 -6.95 6.70 23.49
N ALA A 531 -7.23 7.95 23.11
CA ALA A 531 -6.51 9.10 23.64
C ALA A 531 -6.57 9.17 25.18
N LYS A 532 -7.66 8.72 25.81
CA LYS A 532 -7.81 8.66 27.27
C LYS A 532 -6.94 7.60 27.96
N ASP A 533 -6.30 6.72 27.20
CA ASP A 533 -5.44 5.67 27.75
C ASP A 533 -3.97 6.14 27.86
N LEU A 534 -3.64 7.25 27.18
CA LEU A 534 -2.28 7.78 27.08
C LEU A 534 -2.10 9.03 27.93
N LYS A 535 -0.91 9.17 28.56
CA LYS A 535 -0.49 10.39 29.26
C LYS A 535 -0.55 11.63 28.36
N SER A 536 -0.12 11.50 27.12
CA SER A 536 -0.11 12.58 26.12
C SER A 536 -1.50 13.04 25.68
N ARG A 537 -2.55 12.24 25.95
CA ARG A 537 -3.92 12.43 25.45
C ARG A 537 -4.01 12.53 23.92
N TYR A 538 -3.05 11.96 23.20
CA TYR A 538 -2.97 12.07 21.74
C TYR A 538 -2.39 10.82 21.08
N LEU A 539 -3.16 10.21 20.18
CA LEU A 539 -2.83 8.92 19.56
C LEU A 539 -1.71 8.98 18.51
N TYR A 540 -1.39 10.17 18.00
CA TYR A 540 -0.38 10.33 16.94
C TYR A 540 1.01 10.68 17.48
N ASN A 541 1.21 10.53 18.79
CA ASN A 541 2.50 10.73 19.43
C ASN A 541 3.18 9.37 19.66
N THR A 542 4.30 9.16 18.99
CA THR A 542 5.32 8.17 19.36
C THR A 542 6.53 8.91 19.96
N ASN A 543 7.71 8.27 19.97
CA ASN A 543 8.93 8.82 20.56
C ASN A 543 10.05 8.85 19.51
N TYR A 544 10.97 9.80 19.66
CA TYR A 544 12.22 9.82 18.90
C TYR A 544 13.41 10.17 19.80
N VAL A 545 14.61 9.83 19.35
CA VAL A 545 15.87 10.33 19.92
C VAL A 545 16.89 10.57 18.81
N ILE A 546 17.70 11.62 18.95
CA ILE A 546 18.81 11.95 18.06
C ILE A 546 20.11 11.77 18.85
N TRP A 547 20.77 10.63 18.66
CA TRP A 547 22.10 10.36 19.19
C TRP A 547 23.17 10.87 18.24
N ASP A 548 24.31 11.30 18.79
CA ASP A 548 25.49 11.63 18.02
C ASP A 548 26.78 11.43 18.83
N ASN A 549 27.91 11.33 18.14
CA ASN A 549 29.26 11.35 18.73
C ASN A 549 30.08 12.59 18.31
N ILE A 550 29.42 13.64 17.79
CA ILE A 550 30.05 14.88 17.30
C ILE A 550 29.79 16.10 18.20
N GLY A 551 29.01 15.93 19.27
CA GLY A 551 28.71 16.97 20.26
C GLY A 551 27.57 17.90 19.88
N LEU A 552 26.50 17.40 19.24
CA LEU A 552 25.31 18.22 18.97
C LEU A 552 24.67 18.70 20.28
N GLN A 553 24.13 19.92 20.26
CA GLN A 553 23.41 20.46 21.41
C GLN A 553 22.11 19.67 21.65
N LYS A 554 21.93 19.19 22.88
CA LYS A 554 20.66 18.58 23.33
C LYS A 554 19.55 19.63 23.31
N GLU A 555 18.48 19.36 22.57
CA GLU A 555 17.27 20.19 22.55
C GLU A 555 16.03 19.29 22.51
N ASP A 556 15.31 19.23 23.63
CA ASP A 556 14.11 18.40 23.77
C ASP A 556 12.87 19.16 23.28
N ARG A 557 12.14 18.57 22.33
CA ARG A 557 10.89 19.14 21.78
C ARG A 557 10.10 18.14 20.96
N ASN A 558 8.84 18.46 20.69
CA ASN A 558 7.99 17.64 19.84
C ASN A 558 8.18 18.01 18.37
N ILE A 559 8.40 17.03 17.49
CA ILE A 559 8.68 17.23 16.07
C ILE A 559 7.73 16.37 15.24
N PRO A 560 7.08 16.91 14.20
CA PRO A 560 6.33 16.09 13.26
C PRO A 560 7.25 15.39 12.25
N SER A 561 6.85 14.21 11.79
CA SER A 561 7.64 13.37 10.89
C SER A 561 8.16 14.09 9.65
N TYR A 562 7.33 14.92 9.01
CA TYR A 562 7.73 15.68 7.83
C TYR A 562 8.79 16.78 8.07
N GLN A 563 9.23 17.01 9.33
CA GLN A 563 10.24 18.02 9.67
C GLN A 563 11.55 17.45 10.24
N ILE A 564 11.59 16.19 10.68
CA ILE A 564 12.74 15.67 11.44
C ILE A 564 14.03 15.63 10.61
N MET A 565 13.94 15.25 9.34
CA MET A 565 15.10 15.23 8.44
C MET A 565 15.68 16.63 8.23
N ALA A 566 14.80 17.60 7.93
CA ALA A 566 15.19 19.00 7.79
C ALA A 566 15.84 19.56 9.07
N ASP A 567 15.36 19.13 10.24
CA ASP A 567 15.94 19.55 11.51
C ASP A 567 17.34 18.98 11.77
N VAL A 568 17.54 17.71 11.43
CA VAL A 568 18.86 17.07 11.52
C VAL A 568 19.83 17.72 10.55
N PHE A 569 19.39 18.00 9.32
CA PHE A 569 20.18 18.74 8.34
C PHE A 569 20.55 20.14 8.86
N ASP A 570 19.61 20.87 9.47
CA ASP A 570 19.86 22.22 10.04
C ASP A 570 20.90 22.18 11.16
N ARG A 571 20.78 21.21 12.08
CA ARG A 571 21.75 20.99 13.17
C ARG A 571 23.14 20.59 12.65
N LEU A 572 23.19 19.97 11.48
CA LEU A 572 24.42 19.60 10.81
C LEU A 572 24.97 20.71 9.92
N ASP A 573 24.29 21.85 9.74
CA ASP A 573 24.68 22.87 8.76
C ASP A 573 24.70 22.32 7.32
N ILE A 574 23.69 21.49 7.02
CA ILE A 574 23.41 20.92 5.70
C ILE A 574 22.13 21.58 5.17
N HIS A 575 22.24 22.22 4.01
CA HIS A 575 21.13 22.86 3.31
C HIS A 575 21.02 22.25 1.91
N ALA A 576 20.29 21.15 1.78
CA ALA A 576 19.99 20.52 0.50
C ALA A 576 18.61 19.86 0.54
N GLY A 577 18.01 19.70 -0.64
CA GLY A 577 16.65 19.23 -0.80
C GLY A 577 15.64 20.38 -0.73
N THR A 578 14.83 20.54 -1.77
CA THR A 578 13.89 21.65 -1.95
C THR A 578 12.93 21.81 -0.78
N ILE A 579 12.33 20.71 -0.34
CA ILE A 579 11.37 20.70 0.77
C ILE A 579 12.10 20.87 2.12
N PHE A 580 13.30 20.32 2.30
CA PHE A 580 14.05 20.47 3.54
C PHE A 580 14.55 21.89 3.74
N ASN A 581 15.13 22.50 2.70
CA ASN A 581 15.51 23.91 2.69
C ASN A 581 14.30 24.82 2.93
N TYR A 582 13.14 24.49 2.35
CA TYR A 582 11.89 25.17 2.63
C TYR A 582 11.52 25.08 4.13
N HIS A 583 11.61 23.91 4.76
CA HIS A 583 11.36 23.76 6.19
C HIS A 583 12.32 24.59 7.04
N GLN A 584 13.61 24.54 6.75
CA GLN A 584 14.64 25.27 7.50
C GLN A 584 14.42 26.78 7.44
N THR A 585 14.04 27.30 6.27
CA THR A 585 13.92 28.75 6.03
C THR A 585 12.53 29.31 6.33
N ARG A 586 11.46 28.52 6.20
CA ARG A 586 10.07 29.01 6.20
C ARG A 586 9.19 28.48 7.33
N ARG A 587 9.62 27.51 8.16
CA ARG A 587 8.77 26.88 9.20
C ARG A 587 8.10 27.84 10.20
N GLN A 588 8.67 29.03 10.40
CA GLN A 588 8.13 30.07 11.30
C GLN A 588 7.29 31.14 10.58
N THR A 589 7.03 30.99 9.28
CA THR A 589 6.29 31.97 8.50
C THR A 589 4.78 31.74 8.58
N LYS A 590 3.99 32.81 8.41
CA LYS A 590 2.52 32.77 8.49
C LYS A 590 1.88 31.83 7.46
N HIS A 591 2.46 31.74 6.26
CA HIS A 591 1.93 30.97 5.13
C HIS A 591 2.61 29.61 4.96
N TYR A 592 3.41 29.18 5.94
CA TYR A 592 4.22 27.97 5.87
C TYR A 592 3.45 26.73 5.37
N LEU A 593 2.23 26.50 5.86
CA LEU A 593 1.46 25.34 5.46
C LEU A 593 0.84 25.49 4.05
N SER A 594 0.22 26.63 3.74
CA SER A 594 -0.37 26.83 2.40
C SER A 594 0.68 26.83 1.30
N ASP A 595 1.86 27.36 1.57
CA ASP A 595 2.97 27.41 0.62
C ASP A 595 3.61 26.02 0.45
N LEU A 596 3.65 25.21 1.52
CA LEU A 596 4.08 23.80 1.42
C LEU A 596 3.12 22.97 0.56
N GLU A 597 1.81 23.20 0.66
CA GLU A 597 0.81 22.52 -0.20
C GLU A 597 1.04 22.83 -1.68
N LEU A 598 1.26 24.11 -2.01
CA LEU A 598 1.59 24.57 -3.36
C LEU A 598 2.88 23.93 -3.89
N LEU A 599 3.94 23.95 -3.08
CA LEU A 599 5.24 23.39 -3.44
C LEU A 599 5.19 21.87 -3.63
N GLN A 600 4.50 21.16 -2.74
CA GLN A 600 4.31 19.71 -2.84
C GLN A 600 3.47 19.33 -4.07
N TYR A 601 2.43 20.11 -4.38
CA TYR A 601 1.66 19.93 -5.62
C TYR A 601 2.54 20.18 -6.85
N ASP A 602 3.35 21.24 -6.87
CA ASP A 602 4.25 21.57 -7.99
C ASP A 602 5.22 20.43 -8.31
N ILE A 603 5.87 19.88 -7.27
CA ILE A 603 6.87 18.82 -7.40
C ILE A 603 6.25 17.51 -7.93
N LEU A 604 5.11 17.10 -7.36
CA LEU A 604 4.52 15.78 -7.65
C LEU A 604 3.56 15.80 -8.85
N TYR A 605 2.75 16.83 -9.01
CA TYR A 605 1.61 16.84 -9.96
C TYR A 605 1.61 18.02 -10.93
N GLY A 606 2.32 19.10 -10.61
CA GLY A 606 2.31 20.34 -11.38
C GLY A 606 3.28 20.34 -12.57
N GLU A 607 3.73 21.54 -12.93
CA GLU A 607 4.70 21.81 -13.98
C GLU A 607 6.15 21.89 -13.48
N GLN A 608 6.39 21.65 -12.19
CA GLN A 608 7.70 21.70 -11.55
C GLN A 608 8.39 23.06 -11.76
N TYR A 609 7.64 24.15 -11.57
CA TYR A 609 8.15 25.51 -11.67
C TYR A 609 9.28 25.78 -10.68
N VAL A 610 9.32 25.08 -9.55
CA VAL A 610 10.41 25.21 -8.57
C VAL A 610 11.76 24.83 -9.17
N TYR A 611 11.79 23.91 -10.14
CA TYR A 611 12.98 23.52 -10.89
C TYR A 611 13.15 24.32 -12.20
N GLY A 612 12.25 25.25 -12.50
CA GLY A 612 12.21 25.96 -13.78
C GLY A 612 11.55 25.17 -14.91
N GLY A 613 10.96 24.00 -14.63
CA GLY A 613 10.31 23.11 -15.59
C GLY A 613 10.67 21.64 -15.38
N LYS A 614 9.85 20.73 -15.92
CA LYS A 614 10.01 19.27 -15.75
C LYS A 614 11.34 18.71 -16.29
N GLU A 615 11.89 19.35 -17.31
CA GLU A 615 13.17 19.00 -17.93
C GLU A 615 14.38 19.20 -17.01
N ASN A 616 14.21 20.05 -15.99
CA ASN A 616 15.21 20.42 -14.99
C ASN A 616 14.98 19.71 -13.65
N ASN A 617 14.09 18.71 -13.60
CA ASN A 617 13.93 17.86 -12.42
C ASN A 617 15.31 17.30 -12.00
N PRO A 618 15.73 17.46 -10.72
CA PRO A 618 17.00 16.94 -10.25
C PRO A 618 17.13 15.42 -10.40
N ILE A 619 16.00 14.69 -10.48
CA ILE A 619 15.99 13.23 -10.61
C ILE A 619 15.23 12.84 -11.88
N LYS A 620 15.97 12.31 -12.86
CA LYS A 620 15.41 11.92 -14.15
C LYS A 620 15.07 10.43 -14.22
N GLU A 621 15.85 9.60 -13.55
CA GLU A 621 15.67 8.16 -13.45
C GLU A 621 16.26 7.66 -12.13
N GLY A 622 15.87 6.46 -11.73
CA GLY A 622 16.48 5.80 -10.57
C GLY A 622 17.64 4.90 -11.00
N HIS A 623 18.63 4.80 -10.13
CA HIS A 623 19.89 4.08 -10.36
C HIS A 623 20.16 3.01 -9.29
N MET A 624 19.14 2.70 -8.48
CA MET A 624 19.28 1.86 -7.30
C MET A 624 19.60 0.41 -7.63
N GLN A 625 20.53 -0.17 -6.88
CA GLN A 625 20.82 -1.60 -6.88
C GLN A 625 20.19 -2.31 -5.67
N MET A 626 19.66 -3.51 -5.87
CA MET A 626 19.16 -4.33 -4.77
C MET A 626 20.31 -5.06 -4.06
N GLY A 627 20.51 -4.79 -2.77
CA GLY A 627 21.53 -5.38 -1.91
C GLY A 627 22.96 -4.86 -2.17
N VAL A 628 23.75 -4.72 -1.09
CA VAL A 628 25.16 -4.27 -1.17
C VAL A 628 26.17 -5.40 -1.36
N LEU A 629 25.80 -6.65 -1.01
CA LEU A 629 26.68 -7.81 -1.13
C LEU A 629 26.37 -8.60 -2.40
N ASP A 630 27.42 -8.90 -3.16
CA ASP A 630 27.33 -9.70 -4.38
C ASP A 630 27.13 -11.18 -4.07
N VAL A 631 26.27 -11.84 -4.85
CA VAL A 631 26.22 -13.30 -4.90
C VAL A 631 27.33 -13.78 -5.82
N THR A 632 28.25 -14.58 -5.29
CA THR A 632 29.38 -15.13 -6.04
C THR A 632 29.29 -16.65 -6.10
N LEU A 633 29.77 -17.24 -7.20
CA LEU A 633 29.83 -18.70 -7.38
C LEU A 633 31.29 -19.15 -7.42
N SER A 634 31.61 -20.19 -6.67
CA SER A 634 32.99 -20.69 -6.54
C SER A 634 33.15 -22.08 -7.15
N GLU A 635 32.29 -23.02 -6.79
CA GLU A 635 32.44 -24.43 -7.19
C GLU A 635 31.10 -25.10 -7.48
N LEU A 636 31.13 -26.10 -8.36
CA LEU A 636 30.00 -26.97 -8.67
C LEU A 636 30.45 -28.42 -8.58
N ILE A 637 29.88 -29.19 -7.64
CA ILE A 637 30.29 -30.57 -7.36
C ILE A 637 29.14 -31.53 -7.68
N ALA A 638 29.37 -32.48 -8.59
CA ALA A 638 28.44 -33.56 -8.86
C ALA A 638 28.37 -34.55 -7.69
N GLN A 639 27.15 -34.91 -7.28
CA GLN A 639 26.87 -35.86 -6.21
C GLN A 639 26.62 -37.26 -6.77
N MET A 640 26.75 -38.29 -5.92
CA MET A 640 26.58 -39.70 -6.33
C MET A 640 25.15 -40.03 -6.79
N ASP A 641 24.15 -39.27 -6.35
CA ASP A 641 22.74 -39.43 -6.72
C ASP A 641 22.36 -38.71 -8.02
N GLY A 642 23.32 -38.05 -8.68
CA GLY A 642 23.12 -37.30 -9.92
C GLY A 642 22.69 -35.84 -9.72
N SER A 643 22.57 -35.36 -8.48
CA SER A 643 22.39 -33.93 -8.17
C SER A 643 23.72 -33.16 -8.21
N TYR A 644 23.68 -31.84 -8.15
CA TYR A 644 24.86 -30.99 -8.06
C TYR A 644 24.81 -30.09 -6.83
N SER A 645 25.93 -29.90 -6.14
CA SER A 645 26.08 -28.90 -5.08
C SER A 645 26.82 -27.69 -5.63
N LEU A 646 26.13 -26.55 -5.64
CA LEU A 646 26.68 -25.25 -5.99
C LEU A 646 27.17 -24.55 -4.73
N TYR A 647 28.44 -24.14 -4.73
CA TYR A 647 29.09 -23.40 -3.66
C TYR A 647 29.35 -21.96 -4.09
N GLY A 648 29.35 -21.06 -3.10
CA GLY A 648 29.49 -19.63 -3.32
C GLY A 648 29.36 -18.84 -2.03
N GLU A 649 29.08 -17.55 -2.15
CA GLU A 649 28.84 -16.67 -1.00
C GLU A 649 27.53 -15.90 -1.14
N ASN A 650 27.00 -15.43 -0.01
CA ASN A 650 25.80 -14.58 0.10
C ASN A 650 24.52 -15.21 -0.47
N PHE A 651 24.41 -16.54 -0.47
CA PHE A 651 23.15 -17.19 -0.74
C PHE A 651 22.15 -16.95 0.38
N THR A 652 20.87 -16.88 0.02
CA THR A 652 19.75 -16.77 0.96
C THR A 652 18.66 -17.76 0.56
N LYS A 653 17.63 -17.91 1.40
CA LYS A 653 16.44 -18.70 1.06
C LYS A 653 15.74 -18.20 -0.22
N SER A 654 15.97 -16.94 -0.59
CA SER A 654 15.44 -16.30 -1.80
C SER A 654 16.27 -16.55 -3.05
N SER A 655 17.47 -17.13 -2.92
CA SER A 655 18.32 -17.49 -4.05
C SER A 655 17.68 -18.59 -4.89
N LYS A 656 17.71 -18.41 -6.22
CA LYS A 656 17.25 -19.37 -7.22
C LYS A 656 18.33 -19.53 -8.29
N VAL A 657 18.69 -20.77 -8.58
CA VAL A 657 19.70 -21.11 -9.59
C VAL A 657 19.03 -21.18 -10.96
N TYR A 658 19.68 -20.59 -11.95
CA TYR A 658 19.29 -20.67 -13.36
C TYR A 658 20.44 -21.32 -14.13
N VAL A 659 20.08 -22.24 -15.02
CA VAL A 659 21.01 -22.89 -15.95
C VAL A 659 20.51 -22.59 -17.35
N ASN A 660 21.33 -21.96 -18.18
CA ASN A 660 20.96 -21.51 -19.53
C ASN A 660 19.67 -20.65 -19.55
N GLY A 661 19.48 -19.81 -18.53
CA GLY A 661 18.29 -18.97 -18.36
C GLY A 661 17.04 -19.69 -17.85
N GLU A 662 17.09 -21.01 -17.66
CA GLU A 662 15.98 -21.79 -17.10
C GLU A 662 16.14 -21.97 -15.60
N LYS A 663 15.08 -21.65 -14.84
CA LYS A 663 15.04 -21.81 -13.38
C LYS A 663 15.08 -23.29 -13.00
N GLN A 664 16.05 -23.67 -12.17
CA GLN A 664 16.21 -25.05 -11.72
C GLN A 664 15.48 -25.31 -10.40
N LYS A 665 15.20 -26.59 -10.15
CA LYS A 665 14.68 -27.06 -8.87
C LYS A 665 15.85 -27.17 -7.89
N THR A 666 15.78 -26.48 -6.76
CA THR A 666 16.91 -26.37 -5.84
C THR A 666 16.49 -26.51 -4.38
N THR A 667 17.42 -26.97 -3.55
CA THR A 667 17.31 -26.95 -2.08
C THR A 667 18.37 -26.01 -1.52
N PHE A 668 17.93 -24.94 -0.85
CA PHE A 668 18.84 -24.06 -0.11
C PHE A 668 19.27 -24.75 1.19
N LEU A 669 20.58 -24.85 1.43
CA LEU A 669 21.11 -25.42 2.66
C LEU A 669 21.60 -24.34 3.63
N ASN A 670 22.45 -23.44 3.15
CA ASN A 670 22.99 -22.33 3.92
C ASN A 670 23.51 -21.23 2.97
N ASN A 671 24.11 -20.19 3.55
CA ASN A 671 24.60 -19.01 2.83
C ASN A 671 25.78 -19.28 1.88
N THR A 672 26.31 -20.50 1.84
CA THR A 672 27.43 -20.88 0.95
C THR A 672 27.13 -22.10 0.09
N ARG A 673 25.95 -22.73 0.22
CA ARG A 673 25.60 -23.94 -0.55
C ARG A 673 24.13 -24.04 -0.94
N ILE A 674 23.90 -24.33 -2.22
CA ILE A 674 22.60 -24.69 -2.80
C ILE A 674 22.76 -26.01 -3.56
N ASP A 675 21.86 -26.96 -3.33
CA ASP A 675 21.83 -28.20 -4.12
C ASP A 675 20.82 -28.06 -5.28
N ILE A 676 21.26 -28.40 -6.49
CA ILE A 676 20.50 -28.41 -7.73
C ILE A 676 20.00 -29.84 -7.98
N LEU A 677 18.69 -29.99 -8.11
CA LEU A 677 18.00 -31.27 -8.20
C LEU A 677 17.51 -31.51 -9.63
N ASP A 678 17.63 -32.75 -10.10
CA ASP A 678 17.05 -33.22 -11.36
C ASP A 678 17.53 -32.46 -12.62
N THR A 679 18.76 -31.92 -12.61
CA THR A 679 19.35 -31.13 -13.72
C THR A 679 20.65 -31.76 -14.20
N GLU A 680 20.77 -32.01 -15.51
CA GLU A 680 22.03 -32.43 -16.15
C GLU A 680 22.80 -31.18 -16.60
N ILE A 681 23.97 -30.91 -16.00
CA ILE A 681 24.83 -29.78 -16.35
C ILE A 681 25.94 -30.25 -17.30
N LYS A 682 26.09 -29.55 -18.43
CA LYS A 682 27.02 -29.88 -19.51
C LYS A 682 28.10 -28.83 -19.67
N GLU A 683 29.21 -29.25 -20.26
CA GLU A 683 30.30 -28.36 -20.63
C GLU A 683 29.77 -27.21 -21.51
N GLY A 684 30.04 -25.97 -21.11
CA GLY A 684 29.56 -24.76 -21.78
C GLY A 684 28.24 -24.21 -21.25
N ASP A 685 27.57 -24.90 -20.33
CA ASP A 685 26.36 -24.37 -19.70
C ASP A 685 26.65 -23.11 -18.88
N THR A 686 25.73 -22.15 -18.93
CA THR A 686 25.77 -20.92 -18.15
C THR A 686 24.98 -21.10 -16.86
N ILE A 687 25.55 -20.64 -15.75
CA ILE A 687 25.01 -20.76 -14.41
C ILE A 687 25.01 -19.37 -13.76
N GLU A 688 23.86 -19.00 -13.21
CA GLU A 688 23.68 -17.76 -12.48
C GLU A 688 22.72 -17.98 -11.30
N VAL A 689 22.84 -17.15 -10.27
CA VAL A 689 21.97 -17.18 -9.10
C VAL A 689 21.26 -15.84 -8.98
N SER A 690 19.94 -15.87 -8.99
CA SER A 690 19.12 -14.68 -8.81
C SER A 690 18.52 -14.63 -7.42
N GLN A 691 18.54 -13.46 -6.79
CA GLN A 691 17.74 -13.16 -5.61
C GLN A 691 16.34 -12.77 -6.05
N VAL A 692 15.35 -13.56 -5.62
CA VAL A 692 13.97 -13.47 -6.14
C VAL A 692 13.01 -13.11 -5.01
N GLY A 693 12.25 -12.03 -5.21
CA GLY A 693 11.20 -11.59 -4.30
C GLY A 693 9.85 -12.27 -4.55
N SER A 694 8.80 -11.69 -3.96
CA SER A 694 7.41 -12.11 -4.20
C SER A 694 7.04 -12.05 -5.69
N SER A 695 6.09 -12.90 -6.10
CA SER A 695 5.61 -12.99 -7.49
C SER A 695 6.70 -13.34 -8.52
N ASN A 696 7.80 -13.98 -8.07
CA ASN A 696 8.98 -14.31 -8.89
C ASN A 696 9.69 -13.09 -9.52
N ARG A 697 9.54 -11.88 -8.95
CA ARG A 697 10.33 -10.72 -9.39
C ARG A 697 11.80 -10.97 -9.08
N ILE A 698 12.64 -10.95 -10.11
CA ILE A 698 14.11 -10.97 -9.94
C ILE A 698 14.53 -9.57 -9.46
N PHE A 699 15.24 -9.52 -8.33
CA PHE A 699 15.77 -8.26 -7.79
C PHE A 699 17.20 -8.00 -8.24
N ARG A 700 18.02 -9.05 -8.21
CA ARG A 700 19.42 -8.99 -8.65
C ARG A 700 19.88 -10.39 -9.05
N THR A 701 20.66 -10.45 -10.12
CA THR A 701 21.30 -11.68 -10.60
C THR A 701 22.80 -11.57 -10.36
N SER A 702 23.43 -12.66 -9.95
CA SER A 702 24.88 -12.77 -9.88
C SER A 702 25.50 -12.51 -11.25
N LYS A 703 26.84 -12.40 -11.29
CA LYS A 703 27.55 -12.59 -12.55
C LYS A 703 27.24 -13.96 -13.14
N GLN A 704 27.38 -14.07 -14.46
CA GLN A 704 27.21 -15.33 -15.17
C GLN A 704 28.51 -16.14 -15.11
N TYR A 705 28.39 -17.45 -14.87
CA TYR A 705 29.52 -18.38 -14.83
C TYR A 705 29.31 -19.48 -15.88
N ILE A 706 30.37 -19.87 -16.58
CA ILE A 706 30.34 -20.95 -17.56
C ILE A 706 30.97 -22.19 -16.93
N TYR A 707 30.27 -23.32 -17.02
CA TYR A 707 30.81 -24.61 -16.57
C TYR A 707 31.82 -25.13 -17.60
N GLN A 708 33.11 -25.12 -17.24
CA GLN A 708 34.20 -25.58 -18.10
C GLN A 708 35.23 -26.41 -17.33
N GLY A 709 35.60 -27.57 -17.85
CA GLY A 709 36.65 -28.43 -17.30
C GLY A 709 36.34 -28.91 -15.88
N GLY A 710 35.07 -29.08 -15.53
CA GLY A 710 34.63 -29.42 -14.18
C GLY A 710 34.68 -28.26 -13.17
N LYS A 711 34.81 -27.01 -13.64
CA LYS A 711 34.88 -25.80 -12.81
C LYS A 711 33.93 -24.72 -13.32
N LEU A 712 33.61 -23.77 -12.46
CA LEU A 712 32.93 -22.54 -12.84
C LEU A 712 33.98 -21.48 -13.20
N VAL A 713 33.83 -20.87 -14.38
CA VAL A 713 34.65 -19.75 -14.83
C VAL A 713 33.72 -18.58 -15.08
N GLU A 714 33.99 -17.43 -14.47
CA GLU A 714 33.22 -16.21 -14.68
C GLU A 714 33.22 -15.84 -16.18
N ALA A 715 32.03 -15.61 -16.73
CA ALA A 715 31.88 -15.18 -18.11
C ALA A 715 32.44 -13.74 -18.26
N PRO A 716 33.08 -13.40 -19.40
CA PRO A 716 33.50 -12.02 -19.65
C PRO A 716 32.26 -11.11 -19.68
N ASP A 717 32.32 -9.97 -18.96
CA ASP A 717 31.21 -9.03 -18.80
C ASP A 717 30.53 -8.72 -20.13
N THR A 718 29.36 -9.30 -20.36
CA THR A 718 28.39 -8.80 -21.32
C THR A 718 27.49 -7.86 -20.54
N THR A 719 27.77 -6.56 -20.61
CA THR A 719 26.85 -5.51 -20.14
C THR A 719 25.52 -5.68 -20.88
N VAL A 720 24.57 -6.38 -20.26
CA VAL A 720 23.17 -6.39 -20.69
C VAL A 720 22.47 -5.36 -19.82
N ASP A 721 22.27 -4.18 -20.39
CA ASP A 721 21.38 -3.14 -19.87
C ASP A 721 20.02 -3.77 -19.56
N GLN A 722 19.61 -3.80 -18.30
CA GLN A 722 18.30 -4.31 -17.86
C GLN A 722 17.18 -3.27 -18.04
N THR A 723 17.27 -2.42 -19.07
CA THR A 723 16.18 -1.54 -19.50
C THR A 723 15.64 -2.03 -20.83
N GLU A 724 14.61 -2.87 -20.79
CA GLU A 724 13.44 -2.89 -21.69
C GLU A 724 12.70 -4.23 -21.60
N GLY A 725 11.85 -4.37 -20.59
CA GLY A 725 10.76 -5.35 -20.58
C GLY A 725 9.51 -4.78 -21.23
N THR A 726 9.58 -4.29 -22.47
CA THR A 726 8.39 -3.87 -23.23
C THR A 726 7.97 -5.01 -24.15
N THR A 727 6.93 -5.73 -23.74
CA THR A 727 6.24 -6.68 -24.60
C THR A 727 5.58 -5.94 -25.77
N THR A 728 6.24 -5.95 -26.93
CA THR A 728 5.60 -5.64 -28.21
C THR A 728 4.65 -6.77 -28.58
N GLU A 729 3.36 -6.62 -28.29
CA GLU A 729 2.32 -7.39 -28.97
C GLU A 729 2.20 -6.89 -30.41
N ASN A 730 2.62 -7.74 -31.34
CA ASN A 730 2.38 -7.59 -32.77
C ASN A 730 0.87 -7.50 -33.06
N THR A 731 0.40 -6.30 -33.39
CA THR A 731 -0.82 -6.12 -34.18
C THR A 731 -0.55 -6.51 -35.64
N GLU A 732 -0.98 -7.69 -36.03
CA GLU A 732 -1.39 -7.98 -37.42
C GLU A 732 -2.86 -8.42 -37.45
N GLN A 733 -3.67 -7.54 -38.08
CA GLN A 733 -5.07 -7.66 -38.57
C GLN A 733 -6.26 -7.61 -37.60
#